data_AF-A0A4P1QZK9-F1
#
_entry.id   AF-A0A4P1QZK9-F1
#
_cell.length_a   1.000
_cell.length_b   1.000
_cell.length_c   1.000
_cell.angle_alpha   90.00
_cell.angle_beta   90.00
_cell.angle_gamma   90.00
#
_symmetry.space_group_name_H-M   'P 1'
#
loop_
_entity.id
_entity.type
_entity.pdbx_description
1 polymer ?
#
loop_
_entity_poly.entity_id
_entity_poly.type
_entity_poly.pdbx_seq_one_letter_code
_entity_poly.pdbx_strand_id
1 'polypeptide(L)'
;MRKKRKGSEADASSDLPDIVRSNHGSTTSSKLKSHYSLEDCLRLKKRCKEDADTELTGSYKSRLAGIVTAPLCGTSSLNTPKRGIKRNIGCIEVATQTGRKKKIEDDYVSGETIGQGKFGSVLLCRSRVSGAECACKTLKKGEETVHREVEIMQHLSGHSGVVTLQAVYEEAECFHLVMELCSGGRLIDQMVKEGPYSEQRAANVLKEVMLVIKYCHDMGVVHRDIKPENILLTASGKIKLADFGLAMRISEGQNLTGLAGSPAYVAPEVLSGRYSEKVDIWSAGVLLHAMLVGGLPFQGDSLDAVFEAIKNVKLDFQTGMWESISKPARDLVGRMLSRDVSTRISADEVLRHPWILFYTARTLGTLPIRTKLKHQNSATCSRQIFATPESRLGGSRVDDNGSISKVSSSESCNSDDEEDECVSIDALATAISHVILKPQFRALSTKFSGTQQAMASFDSFSYLTQREAVEVDESLMGPLGFSVDQLMELAGLSVATSIAEVYKPSDYSRVLTICGPGNNGGDGLVAARHLHHFGYKPLVCYPKRTQKPLYAGLVTQLEALSIPFMSVEDLPSDLSDDFDVVVDAMFGFSFHGSPRPPFDDLVNRLVSLHNQISQKRSVIISIDIPSGWHVEEGDVDGTGIKPDMLVSLTAPKLCAKKFIGPHHFLGGRFVPPAIAEKYKLVLPPYPGTSMCVRIGKPPQVDISALRENYISPEFLEEQVEADPINQFHKWFDDALAAGLKEPNAMALSTAGKDGKPSSRMVLLKGVDKDGFVWYTNYESQKARELSENPHASLLFYWDGLNRQVRVEGSVRKVSDEESEQYFHSRPRGSQIGAIVSKQSSVVSGRHVLHQEYKELEQKYADQSLIPKPKNWGGYRLIPNAFEFWQGQKSRLHDRLRYSPHDVNDQRLWKVERLAP
;
A
#
# COMPACT_ATOMS: atom_id res chain seq x y z
N MET A 1 15.17 -62.90 -46.38
CA MET A 1 16.22 -63.95 -46.29
C MET A 1 16.69 -64.07 -44.84
N ARG A 2 16.91 -65.30 -44.32
CA ARG A 2 17.71 -65.69 -43.11
C ARG A 2 17.53 -64.88 -41.79
N LYS A 3 17.35 -65.48 -40.60
CA LYS A 3 17.05 -66.87 -40.16
C LYS A 3 16.81 -66.90 -38.61
N LYS A 4 15.82 -67.69 -38.16
CA LYS A 4 15.76 -68.46 -36.87
C LYS A 4 15.75 -67.71 -35.50
N ARG A 5 14.73 -67.94 -34.64
CA ARG A 5 14.64 -68.88 -33.45
C ARG A 5 15.45 -68.40 -32.22
N LYS A 6 15.05 -68.55 -30.95
CA LYS A 6 14.10 -69.43 -30.19
C LYS A 6 13.55 -68.61 -28.98
N GLY A 7 12.37 -68.87 -28.38
CA GLY A 7 12.13 -69.81 -27.24
C GLY A 7 12.80 -69.32 -25.92
N SER A 8 12.18 -69.27 -24.73
CA SER A 8 10.92 -69.81 -24.16
C SER A 8 10.54 -68.98 -22.90
N GLU A 9 9.28 -68.87 -22.43
CA GLU A 9 8.66 -69.66 -21.32
C GLU A 9 9.64 -70.07 -20.19
N ALA A 10 9.33 -70.00 -18.89
CA ALA A 10 8.04 -69.91 -18.16
C ALA A 10 8.26 -69.23 -16.76
N ASP A 11 7.39 -69.16 -15.74
CA ASP A 11 5.99 -69.58 -15.47
C ASP A 11 5.45 -68.67 -14.32
N ALA A 12 4.15 -68.32 -14.24
CA ALA A 12 3.13 -68.90 -13.34
C ALA A 12 3.52 -68.97 -11.83
N SER A 13 2.66 -68.66 -10.84
CA SER A 13 1.18 -68.72 -10.76
C SER A 13 0.67 -67.77 -9.64
N SER A 14 -0.56 -67.22 -9.73
CA SER A 14 -1.75 -67.57 -8.91
C SER A 14 -1.69 -67.11 -7.43
N ASP A 15 -2.75 -66.75 -6.71
CA ASP A 15 -4.20 -66.93 -6.87
C ASP A 15 -5.01 -65.71 -6.34
N LEU A 16 -6.26 -65.57 -6.80
CA LEU A 16 -7.33 -64.87 -6.09
C LEU A 16 -7.88 -65.74 -4.94
N PRO A 17 -8.48 -65.13 -3.90
CA PRO A 17 -9.90 -65.45 -3.76
C PRO A 17 -10.80 -64.24 -3.40
N ASP A 18 -12.01 -64.27 -3.95
CA ASP A 18 -13.17 -63.49 -3.52
C ASP A 18 -13.70 -63.93 -2.14
N ILE A 19 -14.59 -63.09 -1.57
CA ILE A 19 -15.75 -63.34 -0.65
C ILE A 19 -15.88 -62.13 0.31
N VAL A 20 -16.73 -61.13 0.03
CA VAL A 20 -18.16 -61.02 0.46
C VAL A 20 -18.26 -60.83 2.00
N ARG A 21 -18.81 -59.74 2.59
CA ARG A 21 -20.13 -59.07 2.37
C ARG A 21 -20.23 -57.69 3.10
N SER A 22 -21.09 -56.78 2.61
CA SER A 22 -21.98 -55.78 3.31
C SER A 22 -21.68 -55.26 4.74
N ASN A 23 -21.95 -54.01 5.17
CA ASN A 23 -22.82 -52.95 4.60
C ASN A 23 -22.58 -51.56 5.26
N HIS A 24 -22.94 -50.49 4.52
CA HIS A 24 -23.32 -49.10 4.94
C HIS A 24 -22.52 -48.29 5.99
N GLY A 25 -22.16 -47.05 5.60
CA GLY A 25 -21.73 -45.97 6.50
C GLY A 25 -21.13 -44.78 5.75
N SER A 26 -21.95 -43.88 5.21
CA SER A 26 -21.52 -42.75 4.37
C SER A 26 -21.09 -41.52 5.18
N THR A 27 -19.89 -41.00 4.92
CA THR A 27 -19.66 -39.54 4.95
C THR A 27 -18.65 -39.13 3.87
N THR A 28 -18.98 -38.09 3.11
CA THR A 28 -18.29 -37.71 1.87
C THR A 28 -17.09 -36.78 2.10
N SER A 29 -15.90 -37.18 1.64
CA SER A 29 -14.77 -36.27 1.41
C SER A 29 -14.02 -36.66 0.13
N SER A 30 -14.45 -36.08 -1.00
CA SER A 30 -13.62 -35.88 -2.19
C SER A 30 -14.38 -35.05 -3.23
N LYS A 31 -13.75 -33.98 -3.74
CA LYS A 31 -13.90 -33.42 -5.10
C LYS A 31 -13.06 -32.14 -5.21
N LEU A 32 -11.78 -32.30 -5.54
CA LEU A 32 -10.90 -31.21 -5.94
C LEU A 32 -9.87 -31.73 -6.97
N LYS A 33 -10.37 -32.12 -8.16
CA LYS A 33 -9.53 -32.56 -9.29
C LYS A 33 -10.11 -32.19 -10.66
N SER A 34 -9.16 -31.99 -11.59
CA SER A 34 -9.27 -31.72 -13.04
C SER A 34 -9.95 -30.41 -13.48
N HIS A 35 -9.13 -29.46 -13.94
CA HIS A 35 -9.55 -28.30 -14.71
C HIS A 35 -9.01 -28.39 -16.14
N TYR A 36 -9.89 -28.31 -17.14
CA TYR A 36 -9.53 -28.01 -18.52
C TYR A 36 -9.44 -26.49 -18.72
N SER A 37 -8.72 -26.03 -19.75
CA SER A 37 -8.63 -24.60 -20.09
C SER A 37 -9.63 -24.21 -21.17
N LEU A 38 -10.07 -22.95 -21.12
CA LEU A 38 -11.09 -22.39 -22.01
C LEU A 38 -10.68 -22.32 -23.49
N GLU A 39 -9.40 -22.07 -23.78
CA GLU A 39 -8.89 -21.97 -25.15
C GLU A 39 -8.91 -23.34 -25.88
N ASP A 40 -8.80 -24.44 -25.13
CA ASP A 40 -8.75 -25.79 -25.68
C ASP A 40 -10.15 -26.32 -26.07
N CYS A 41 -11.21 -25.86 -25.38
CA CYS A 41 -12.59 -26.16 -25.75
C CYS A 41 -12.97 -25.61 -27.13
N LEU A 42 -12.37 -24.50 -27.57
CA LEU A 42 -12.57 -23.95 -28.91
C LEU A 42 -11.82 -24.76 -29.99
N ARG A 43 -10.66 -25.36 -29.65
CA ARG A 43 -9.96 -26.32 -30.53
C ARG A 43 -10.76 -27.62 -30.68
N LEU A 44 -11.44 -28.08 -29.63
CA LEU A 44 -12.33 -29.26 -29.67
C LEU A 44 -13.65 -29.02 -30.43
N LYS A 45 -14.31 -27.86 -30.24
CA LYS A 45 -15.50 -27.49 -31.05
C LYS A 45 -15.21 -27.34 -32.55
N LYS A 46 -13.93 -27.23 -32.95
CA LYS A 46 -13.49 -27.22 -34.36
C LYS A 46 -13.09 -28.61 -34.90
N ARG A 47 -13.25 -29.69 -34.12
CA ARG A 47 -12.90 -31.07 -34.52
C ARG A 47 -14.01 -32.10 -34.37
N CYS A 48 -15.20 -31.70 -33.92
CA CYS A 48 -16.41 -32.53 -33.90
C CYS A 48 -17.52 -31.84 -34.69
N LYS A 49 -17.34 -31.75 -36.01
CA LYS A 49 -18.43 -31.40 -36.95
C LYS A 49 -18.19 -31.95 -38.37
N GLU A 50 -17.65 -33.17 -38.43
CA GLU A 50 -17.66 -34.04 -39.59
C GLU A 50 -18.27 -35.38 -39.13
N ASP A 51 -18.96 -36.08 -40.03
CA ASP A 51 -19.69 -37.36 -39.86
C ASP A 51 -21.00 -37.35 -39.03
N ALA A 52 -22.12 -36.97 -39.68
CA ALA A 52 -23.39 -37.73 -39.72
C ALA A 52 -24.46 -37.04 -40.61
N ASP A 53 -24.92 -37.72 -41.67
CA ASP A 53 -25.95 -37.29 -42.64
C ASP A 53 -27.38 -37.24 -42.03
N THR A 54 -28.41 -36.57 -42.60
CA THR A 54 -29.09 -36.94 -43.87
C THR A 54 -30.12 -35.87 -44.34
N GLU A 55 -30.19 -35.62 -45.67
CA GLU A 55 -31.24 -35.01 -46.54
C GLU A 55 -32.21 -33.90 -46.02
N LEU A 56 -32.42 -32.78 -46.74
CA LEU A 56 -33.29 -32.71 -47.93
C LEU A 56 -33.11 -31.42 -48.80
N THR A 57 -32.85 -31.63 -50.09
CA THR A 57 -33.22 -30.84 -51.30
C THR A 57 -33.22 -29.30 -51.38
N GLY A 58 -32.55 -28.79 -52.43
CA GLY A 58 -32.86 -27.54 -53.16
C GLY A 58 -31.78 -26.45 -53.05
N SER A 59 -31.20 -25.89 -54.13
CA SER A 59 -31.33 -26.10 -55.58
C SER A 59 -29.95 -25.91 -56.25
N TYR A 60 -29.67 -26.62 -57.35
CA TYR A 60 -28.31 -26.72 -57.95
C TYR A 60 -28.29 -26.58 -59.48
N LYS A 61 -27.12 -26.13 -59.98
CA LYS A 61 -26.52 -26.19 -61.35
C LYS A 61 -26.58 -24.86 -62.14
N SER A 62 -25.58 -24.44 -62.94
CA SER A 62 -24.30 -25.03 -63.45
C SER A 62 -23.52 -23.90 -64.21
N ARG A 63 -22.18 -23.82 -64.38
CA ARG A 63 -20.97 -24.62 -64.02
C ARG A 63 -19.69 -23.80 -64.35
N LEU A 64 -18.50 -24.34 -64.00
CA LEU A 64 -17.15 -24.03 -64.57
C LEU A 64 -16.55 -22.63 -64.23
N ALA A 65 -15.23 -22.38 -64.26
CA ALA A 65 -14.04 -23.25 -64.27
C ALA A 65 -12.75 -22.52 -63.78
N GLY A 66 -11.65 -23.25 -63.56
CA GLY A 66 -10.36 -22.90 -64.20
C GLY A 66 -9.36 -21.91 -63.55
N ILE A 67 -9.01 -22.11 -62.28
CA ILE A 67 -7.62 -22.19 -61.74
C ILE A 67 -6.47 -21.31 -62.34
N VAL A 68 -5.83 -20.54 -61.44
CA VAL A 68 -4.42 -20.02 -61.44
C VAL A 68 -4.02 -18.86 -62.37
N THR A 69 -3.91 -17.65 -61.79
CA THR A 69 -2.63 -16.98 -61.47
C THR A 69 -2.90 -15.73 -60.63
N ALA A 70 -2.05 -15.43 -59.65
CA ALA A 70 -2.06 -14.18 -58.90
C ALA A 70 -0.65 -13.61 -58.80
N PRO A 71 -0.47 -12.31 -59.09
CA PRO A 71 0.48 -11.55 -58.30
C PRO A 71 0.03 -10.12 -57.92
N LEU A 72 0.42 -9.75 -56.70
CA LEU A 72 0.80 -8.43 -56.18
C LEU A 72 -0.12 -7.18 -56.37
N CYS A 73 -0.71 -6.81 -55.22
CA CYS A 73 -0.43 -5.57 -54.46
C CYS A 73 -0.91 -4.19 -54.97
N GLY A 74 -1.48 -3.41 -54.04
CA GLY A 74 -1.93 -2.03 -54.26
C GLY A 74 -3.06 -1.62 -53.29
N THR A 75 -2.88 -1.72 -51.97
CA THR A 75 -2.47 -0.61 -51.07
C THR A 75 -3.32 0.66 -51.16
N SER A 76 -3.99 1.00 -50.05
CA SER A 76 -4.12 2.38 -49.59
C SER A 76 -3.41 2.52 -48.25
N SER A 77 -2.43 3.42 -48.20
CA SER A 77 -1.59 3.70 -47.04
C SER A 77 -1.54 5.21 -46.84
N LEU A 78 -1.46 5.67 -45.59
CA LEU A 78 -0.87 6.97 -45.27
C LEU A 78 -0.05 6.84 -43.99
N ASN A 79 1.26 6.97 -44.14
CA ASN A 79 2.23 7.00 -43.04
C ASN A 79 2.57 8.45 -42.66
N THR A 80 2.81 8.71 -41.39
CA THR A 80 4.07 9.35 -40.92
C THR A 80 4.21 9.15 -39.40
N PRO A 81 5.44 9.13 -38.84
CA PRO A 81 5.69 8.40 -37.60
C PRO A 81 5.83 9.30 -36.38
N LYS A 82 5.05 9.02 -35.32
CA LYS A 82 5.42 9.43 -33.95
C LYS A 82 5.41 8.21 -33.01
N ARG A 83 6.56 8.02 -32.37
CA ARG A 83 6.93 6.82 -31.63
C ARG A 83 6.11 6.73 -30.35
N GLY A 84 5.34 5.65 -30.19
CA GLY A 84 4.94 5.20 -28.85
C GLY A 84 6.19 5.04 -27.98
N ILE A 85 6.08 5.43 -26.71
CA ILE A 85 7.22 5.60 -25.80
C ILE A 85 7.99 4.28 -25.65
N LYS A 86 9.09 4.15 -26.40
CA LYS A 86 10.19 3.27 -26.02
C LYS A 86 10.79 3.85 -24.75
N ARG A 87 10.31 3.40 -23.59
CA ARG A 87 11.12 3.39 -22.39
C ARG A 87 12.44 2.71 -22.78
N ASN A 88 13.57 3.39 -22.61
CA ASN A 88 14.85 2.73 -22.78
C ASN A 88 14.91 1.63 -21.73
N ILE A 89 14.89 0.37 -22.17
CA ILE A 89 15.05 -0.82 -21.32
C ILE A 89 16.54 -0.89 -20.96
N GLY A 90 16.95 0.03 -20.08
CA GLY A 90 18.30 0.21 -19.57
C GLY A 90 18.62 -0.75 -18.42
N CYS A 91 18.20 -2.01 -18.55
CA CYS A 91 18.59 -3.14 -17.69
C CYS A 91 18.61 -4.44 -18.53
N ILE A 92 19.28 -4.40 -19.70
CA ILE A 92 19.83 -5.62 -20.30
C ILE A 92 21.27 -5.74 -19.82
N GLU A 93 21.45 -6.07 -18.54
CA GLU A 93 22.70 -6.68 -18.11
C GLU A 93 22.82 -8.09 -18.72
N VAL A 94 24.07 -8.55 -18.81
CA VAL A 94 24.56 -9.70 -19.58
C VAL A 94 23.84 -11.03 -19.28
N ALA A 95 23.09 -11.13 -18.18
CA ALA A 95 22.46 -12.34 -17.67
C ALA A 95 21.41 -12.99 -18.61
N THR A 96 20.65 -12.22 -19.40
CA THR A 96 19.61 -12.78 -20.30
C THR A 96 20.10 -13.06 -21.73
N GLN A 97 21.36 -12.78 -22.06
CA GLN A 97 21.90 -12.98 -23.42
C GLN A 97 22.54 -14.35 -23.68
N THR A 98 22.74 -15.20 -22.67
CA THR A 98 23.55 -16.43 -22.78
C THR A 98 22.91 -17.60 -23.52
N GLY A 99 21.60 -17.56 -23.84
CA GLY A 99 20.86 -18.73 -24.34
C GLY A 99 20.61 -18.85 -25.86
N ARG A 100 20.78 -17.81 -26.68
CA ARG A 100 20.31 -17.82 -28.10
C ARG A 100 21.08 -18.72 -29.09
N LYS A 101 22.17 -19.38 -28.66
CA LYS A 101 22.99 -20.28 -29.49
C LYS A 101 23.59 -21.48 -28.73
N LYS A 102 23.14 -21.75 -27.50
CA LYS A 102 23.63 -22.86 -26.65
C LYS A 102 22.46 -23.74 -26.25
N LYS A 103 22.73 -25.01 -25.94
CA LYS A 103 21.72 -25.90 -25.36
C LYS A 103 21.58 -25.61 -23.88
N ILE A 104 20.39 -25.81 -23.33
CA ILE A 104 20.19 -25.70 -21.87
C ILE A 104 21.07 -26.71 -21.10
N GLU A 105 21.34 -27.88 -21.71
CA GLU A 105 22.21 -28.95 -21.21
C GLU A 105 23.65 -28.49 -20.92
N ASP A 106 24.14 -27.44 -21.61
CA ASP A 106 25.49 -26.92 -21.49
C ASP A 106 25.71 -26.19 -20.14
N ASP A 107 24.67 -25.50 -19.65
CA ASP A 107 24.73 -24.63 -18.46
C ASP A 107 23.97 -25.23 -17.25
N TYR A 108 23.02 -26.15 -17.47
CA TYR A 108 22.17 -26.75 -16.44
C TYR A 108 22.11 -28.28 -16.51
N VAL A 109 21.82 -28.91 -15.36
CA VAL A 109 21.48 -30.34 -15.23
C VAL A 109 19.99 -30.45 -14.92
N SER A 110 19.22 -31.12 -15.77
CA SER A 110 17.81 -31.43 -15.53
C SER A 110 17.65 -32.49 -14.44
N GLY A 111 16.70 -32.26 -13.54
CA GLY A 111 16.29 -33.17 -12.47
C GLY A 111 14.86 -33.67 -12.66
N GLU A 112 14.15 -33.86 -11.54
CA GLU A 112 12.78 -34.38 -11.54
C GLU A 112 11.73 -33.38 -12.05
N THR A 113 10.56 -33.88 -12.46
CA THR A 113 9.43 -33.01 -12.85
C THR A 113 8.71 -32.53 -11.60
N ILE A 114 8.80 -31.24 -11.31
CA ILE A 114 8.20 -30.58 -10.14
C ILE A 114 6.80 -30.01 -10.41
N GLY A 115 6.41 -29.91 -11.68
CA GLY A 115 5.06 -29.49 -12.06
C GLY A 115 4.72 -29.83 -13.50
N GLN A 116 3.43 -29.98 -13.78
CA GLN A 116 2.90 -30.13 -15.14
C GLN A 116 1.76 -29.14 -15.30
N GLY A 117 1.99 -28.11 -16.12
CA GLY A 117 1.02 -27.06 -16.42
C GLY A 117 0.39 -27.24 -17.80
N LYS A 118 -0.56 -26.35 -18.13
CA LYS A 118 -1.23 -26.34 -19.45
C LYS A 118 -0.24 -26.25 -20.62
N PHE A 119 0.76 -25.38 -20.49
CA PHE A 119 1.65 -24.99 -21.59
C PHE A 119 2.96 -25.81 -21.64
N GLY A 120 3.22 -26.66 -20.64
CA GLY A 120 4.48 -27.38 -20.55
C GLY A 120 4.73 -28.09 -19.22
N SER A 121 5.76 -28.93 -19.19
CA SER A 121 6.33 -29.46 -17.94
C SER A 121 7.29 -28.44 -17.32
N VAL A 122 7.32 -28.43 -15.98
CA VAL A 122 8.28 -27.69 -15.16
C VAL A 122 9.19 -28.71 -14.48
N LEU A 123 10.48 -28.63 -14.79
CA LEU A 123 11.52 -29.50 -14.28
C LEU A 123 12.33 -28.75 -13.22
N LEU A 124 12.74 -29.44 -12.16
CA LEU A 124 13.87 -28.98 -11.35
C LEU A 124 15.11 -28.99 -12.24
N CYS A 125 15.95 -27.98 -12.16
CA CYS A 125 17.25 -27.98 -12.79
C CYS A 125 18.31 -27.36 -11.87
N ARG A 126 19.56 -27.77 -12.02
CA ARG A 126 20.68 -27.26 -11.22
C ARG A 126 21.71 -26.62 -12.12
N SER A 127 22.09 -25.37 -11.84
CA SER A 127 23.16 -24.69 -12.58
C SER A 127 24.48 -25.43 -12.40
N ARG A 128 25.18 -25.72 -13.49
CA ARG A 128 26.51 -26.37 -13.46
C ARG A 128 27.59 -25.47 -12.88
N VAL A 129 27.42 -24.15 -12.97
CA VAL A 129 28.42 -23.15 -12.55
C VAL A 129 28.27 -22.82 -11.07
N SER A 130 27.05 -22.51 -10.61
CA SER A 130 26.81 -22.07 -9.22
C SER A 130 26.33 -23.18 -8.29
N GLY A 131 25.90 -24.33 -8.83
CA GLY A 131 25.21 -25.37 -8.06
C GLY A 131 23.80 -25.00 -7.59
N ALA A 132 23.31 -23.80 -7.92
CA ALA A 132 21.99 -23.33 -7.50
C ALA A 132 20.85 -24.10 -8.19
N GLU A 133 19.75 -24.28 -7.47
CA GLU A 133 18.54 -24.97 -7.94
C GLU A 133 17.51 -23.98 -8.46
N CYS A 134 16.95 -24.30 -9.63
CA CYS A 134 16.10 -23.45 -10.44
C CYS A 134 14.92 -24.27 -10.99
N ALA A 135 13.83 -23.60 -11.39
CA ALA A 135 12.69 -24.22 -12.06
C ALA A 135 12.74 -23.92 -13.56
N CYS A 136 12.73 -24.95 -14.42
CA CYS A 136 12.76 -24.83 -15.87
C CYS A 136 11.40 -25.20 -16.49
N LYS A 137 10.66 -24.23 -17.01
CA LYS A 137 9.41 -24.44 -17.78
C LYS A 137 9.74 -24.60 -19.26
N THR A 138 9.34 -25.72 -19.86
CA THR A 138 9.57 -26.00 -21.29
C THR A 138 8.31 -25.76 -22.10
N LEU A 139 8.35 -24.81 -23.03
CA LEU A 139 7.24 -24.38 -23.88
C LEU A 139 7.50 -24.81 -25.34
N LYS A 140 6.51 -25.37 -26.04
CA LYS A 140 6.67 -25.75 -27.46
C LYS A 140 6.56 -24.53 -28.38
N LYS A 141 7.36 -24.52 -29.45
CA LYS A 141 7.26 -23.52 -30.53
C LYS A 141 5.98 -23.72 -31.34
N GLY A 142 5.35 -22.61 -31.75
CA GLY A 142 4.11 -22.61 -32.53
C GLY A 142 2.96 -21.78 -31.96
N GLU A 143 3.08 -21.24 -30.74
CA GLU A 143 2.10 -20.33 -30.15
C GLU A 143 2.70 -18.92 -29.93
N GLU A 144 1.98 -17.86 -30.35
CA GLU A 144 2.41 -16.46 -30.19
C GLU A 144 2.55 -16.02 -28.71
N THR A 145 2.03 -16.83 -27.78
CA THR A 145 2.03 -16.61 -26.33
C THR A 145 3.43 -16.64 -25.72
N VAL A 146 4.36 -17.43 -26.26
CA VAL A 146 5.67 -17.69 -25.61
C VAL A 146 6.56 -16.45 -25.55
N HIS A 147 6.67 -15.70 -26.65
CA HIS A 147 7.43 -14.44 -26.66
C HIS A 147 6.80 -13.39 -25.72
N ARG A 148 5.46 -13.37 -25.65
CA ARG A 148 4.71 -12.47 -24.76
C ARG A 148 4.95 -12.80 -23.28
N GLU A 149 4.97 -14.08 -22.91
CA GLU A 149 5.27 -14.50 -21.53
C GLU A 149 6.66 -14.00 -21.11
N VAL A 150 7.68 -14.19 -21.96
CA VAL A 150 9.05 -13.70 -21.72
C VAL A 150 9.10 -12.17 -21.59
N GLU A 151 8.46 -11.43 -22.50
CA GLU A 151 8.41 -9.95 -22.44
C GLU A 151 7.69 -9.40 -21.21
N ILE A 152 6.65 -10.09 -20.72
CA ILE A 152 5.92 -9.71 -19.51
C ILE A 152 6.75 -10.02 -18.27
N MET A 153 7.34 -11.21 -18.17
CA MET A 153 8.20 -11.58 -17.04
C MET A 153 9.44 -10.68 -16.93
N GLN A 154 10.04 -10.27 -18.06
CA GLN A 154 11.13 -9.29 -18.08
C GLN A 154 10.69 -7.90 -17.60
N HIS A 155 9.48 -7.46 -17.99
CA HIS A 155 8.92 -6.16 -17.61
C HIS A 155 8.48 -6.07 -16.15
N LEU A 156 8.08 -7.18 -15.54
CA LEU A 156 7.72 -7.29 -14.12
C LEU A 156 8.91 -7.71 -13.22
N SER A 157 10.11 -7.88 -13.81
CA SER A 157 11.29 -8.35 -13.09
C SER A 157 11.75 -7.38 -11.99
N GLY A 158 12.35 -7.93 -10.94
CA GLY A 158 12.81 -7.17 -9.76
C GLY A 158 11.78 -7.04 -8.64
N HIS A 159 10.49 -7.31 -8.89
CA HIS A 159 9.48 -7.29 -7.82
C HIS A 159 9.51 -8.56 -6.97
N SER A 160 9.66 -8.39 -5.64
CA SER A 160 9.89 -9.53 -4.72
C SER A 160 8.78 -10.59 -4.69
N GLY A 161 7.55 -10.23 -5.03
CA GLY A 161 6.38 -11.14 -5.09
C GLY A 161 6.03 -11.66 -6.49
N VAL A 162 6.87 -11.42 -7.50
CA VAL A 162 6.79 -12.07 -8.82
C VAL A 162 7.87 -13.14 -8.92
N VAL A 163 7.65 -14.23 -9.66
CA VAL A 163 8.69 -15.23 -9.97
C VAL A 163 9.68 -14.65 -10.98
N THR A 164 10.95 -14.62 -10.59
CA THR A 164 12.05 -14.07 -11.38
C THR A 164 12.47 -15.03 -12.50
N LEU A 165 12.42 -14.55 -13.74
CA LEU A 165 13.02 -15.20 -14.90
C LEU A 165 14.54 -14.95 -14.89
N GLN A 166 15.33 -16.03 -14.85
CA GLN A 166 16.79 -15.98 -14.76
C GLN A 166 17.45 -16.10 -16.15
N ALA A 167 16.98 -17.03 -16.99
CA ALA A 167 17.49 -17.25 -18.33
C ALA A 167 16.41 -17.79 -19.28
N VAL A 168 16.62 -17.59 -20.59
CA VAL A 168 15.77 -18.15 -21.65
C VAL A 168 16.66 -18.80 -22.70
N TYR A 169 16.42 -20.09 -22.96
CA TYR A 169 17.05 -20.84 -24.04
C TYR A 169 16.03 -21.07 -25.15
N GLU A 170 16.52 -21.03 -26.39
CA GLU A 170 15.71 -21.24 -27.59
C GLU A 170 16.31 -22.38 -28.41
N GLU A 171 15.58 -23.49 -28.50
CA GLU A 171 15.96 -24.67 -29.27
C GLU A 171 15.07 -24.81 -30.52
N ALA A 172 15.23 -25.88 -31.31
CA ALA A 172 14.53 -26.02 -32.60
C ALA A 172 12.99 -26.02 -32.44
N GLU A 173 12.48 -26.78 -31.48
CA GLU A 173 11.04 -27.04 -31.29
C GLU A 173 10.47 -26.47 -29.97
N CYS A 174 11.30 -25.84 -29.13
CA CYS A 174 10.89 -25.35 -27.81
C CYS A 174 11.70 -24.15 -27.30
N PHE A 175 11.15 -23.51 -26.28
CA PHE A 175 11.81 -22.54 -25.41
C PHE A 175 11.91 -23.11 -23.99
N HIS A 176 13.02 -22.87 -23.30
CA HIS A 176 13.19 -23.22 -21.90
C HIS A 176 13.34 -21.94 -21.07
N LEU A 177 12.41 -21.72 -20.15
CA LEU A 177 12.36 -20.57 -19.26
C LEU A 177 12.89 -21.02 -17.89
N VAL A 178 14.12 -20.62 -17.57
CA VAL A 178 14.76 -20.91 -16.27
C VAL A 178 14.39 -19.79 -15.30
N MET A 179 13.77 -20.18 -14.18
CA MET A 179 13.19 -19.31 -13.17
C MET A 179 13.73 -19.65 -11.78
N GLU A 180 13.57 -18.75 -10.82
CA GLU A 180 13.86 -19.08 -9.41
C GLU A 180 12.98 -20.23 -8.89
N LEU A 181 13.54 -21.11 -8.07
CA LEU A 181 12.82 -22.22 -7.45
C LEU A 181 12.09 -21.75 -6.17
N CYS A 182 10.76 -21.84 -6.18
CA CYS A 182 9.94 -21.60 -5.00
C CYS A 182 9.74 -22.90 -4.21
N SER A 183 10.72 -23.24 -3.36
CA SER A 183 10.78 -24.53 -2.64
C SER A 183 9.78 -24.71 -1.49
N GLY A 184 8.92 -23.71 -1.20
CA GLY A 184 7.79 -23.84 -0.29
C GLY A 184 6.55 -24.51 -0.92
N GLY A 185 6.58 -24.80 -2.22
CA GLY A 185 5.47 -25.43 -2.96
C GLY A 185 4.42 -24.44 -3.45
N ARG A 186 3.22 -24.93 -3.80
CA ARG A 186 2.10 -24.11 -4.26
C ARG A 186 1.11 -23.87 -3.13
N LEU A 187 0.40 -22.74 -3.17
CA LEU A 187 -0.64 -22.41 -2.20
C LEU A 187 -1.76 -23.48 -2.17
N ILE A 188 -2.12 -24.07 -3.33
CA ILE A 188 -3.13 -25.14 -3.39
C ILE A 188 -2.75 -26.37 -2.56
N ASP A 189 -1.47 -26.76 -2.54
CA ASP A 189 -1.01 -27.94 -1.79
C ASP A 189 -1.13 -27.67 -0.27
N GLN A 190 -0.92 -26.42 0.14
CA GLN A 190 -1.11 -25.98 1.51
C GLN A 190 -2.60 -25.89 1.91
N MET A 191 -3.46 -25.37 1.03
CA MET A 191 -4.91 -25.32 1.25
C MET A 191 -5.51 -26.73 1.37
N VAL A 192 -5.09 -27.68 0.53
CA VAL A 192 -5.55 -29.08 0.60
C VAL A 192 -5.08 -29.76 1.88
N LYS A 193 -3.85 -29.48 2.34
CA LYS A 193 -3.29 -30.08 3.56
C LYS A 193 -3.94 -29.56 4.85
N GLU A 194 -4.27 -28.28 4.89
CA GLU A 194 -4.65 -27.58 6.13
C GLU A 194 -6.15 -27.25 6.22
N GLY A 195 -6.90 -27.38 5.11
CA GLY A 195 -8.33 -27.08 5.05
C GLY A 195 -8.62 -25.57 5.02
N PRO A 196 -9.85 -25.15 5.42
CA PRO A 196 -10.22 -23.75 5.51
C PRO A 196 -9.28 -22.95 6.41
N TYR A 197 -8.87 -21.77 5.95
CA TYR A 197 -7.98 -20.86 6.67
C TYR A 197 -8.78 -19.97 7.63
N SER A 198 -8.19 -19.67 8.79
CA SER A 198 -8.69 -18.60 9.64
C SER A 198 -8.67 -17.26 8.90
N GLU A 199 -9.62 -16.38 9.21
CA GLU A 199 -9.73 -15.07 8.56
C GLU A 199 -8.43 -14.27 8.62
N GLN A 200 -7.72 -14.29 9.74
CA GLN A 200 -6.41 -13.63 9.87
C GLN A 200 -5.39 -14.15 8.85
N ARG A 201 -5.35 -15.47 8.62
CA ARG A 201 -4.42 -16.07 7.66
C ARG A 201 -4.86 -15.77 6.23
N ALA A 202 -6.15 -15.92 5.92
CA ALA A 202 -6.71 -15.59 4.62
C ALA A 202 -6.46 -14.11 4.26
N ALA A 203 -6.59 -13.18 5.22
CA ALA A 203 -6.31 -11.76 5.04
C ALA A 203 -4.81 -11.47 4.80
N ASN A 204 -3.91 -12.16 5.50
CA ASN A 204 -2.47 -12.01 5.27
C ASN A 204 -2.05 -12.55 3.89
N VAL A 205 -2.54 -13.73 3.51
CA VAL A 205 -2.31 -14.31 2.17
C VAL A 205 -2.88 -13.41 1.08
N LEU A 206 -4.15 -12.98 1.22
CA LEU A 206 -4.78 -12.10 0.26
C LEU A 206 -4.05 -10.76 0.15
N LYS A 207 -3.58 -10.16 1.24
CA LYS A 207 -2.79 -8.93 1.18
C LYS A 207 -1.51 -9.08 0.37
N GLU A 208 -0.74 -10.16 0.56
CA GLU A 208 0.47 -10.38 -0.25
C GLU A 208 0.11 -10.58 -1.73
N VAL A 209 -0.93 -11.38 -2.04
CA VAL A 209 -1.44 -11.55 -3.41
C VAL A 209 -1.88 -10.21 -4.03
N MET A 210 -2.64 -9.40 -3.29
CA MET A 210 -3.16 -8.13 -3.77
C MET A 210 -2.08 -7.06 -3.96
N LEU A 211 -1.01 -7.06 -3.17
CA LEU A 211 0.16 -6.21 -3.42
C LEU A 211 0.85 -6.56 -4.74
N VAL A 212 0.93 -7.86 -5.08
CA VAL A 212 1.49 -8.32 -6.37
C VAL A 212 0.55 -8.00 -7.53
N ILE A 213 -0.75 -8.25 -7.39
CA ILE A 213 -1.75 -7.91 -8.41
C ILE A 213 -1.74 -6.40 -8.68
N LYS A 214 -1.73 -5.56 -7.63
CA LYS A 214 -1.58 -4.10 -7.78
C LYS A 214 -0.31 -3.73 -8.55
N TYR A 215 0.84 -4.30 -8.20
CA TYR A 215 2.09 -4.04 -8.92
C TYR A 215 1.99 -4.40 -10.41
N CYS A 216 1.38 -5.55 -10.75
CA CYS A 216 1.12 -5.91 -12.14
C CYS A 216 0.23 -4.89 -12.85
N HIS A 217 -0.87 -4.46 -12.20
CA HIS A 217 -1.83 -3.49 -12.75
C HIS A 217 -1.19 -2.10 -12.95
N ASP A 218 -0.44 -1.60 -11.96
CA ASP A 218 0.33 -0.35 -12.04
C ASP A 218 1.38 -0.38 -13.17
N MET A 219 1.92 -1.57 -13.47
CA MET A 219 2.85 -1.81 -14.59
C MET A 219 2.14 -2.05 -15.93
N GLY A 220 0.81 -1.94 -15.98
CA GLY A 220 -0.01 -2.12 -17.18
C GLY A 220 -0.16 -3.57 -17.62
N VAL A 221 -0.15 -4.54 -16.69
CA VAL A 221 -0.25 -5.98 -16.97
C VAL A 221 -1.41 -6.62 -16.20
N VAL A 222 -2.29 -7.33 -16.91
CA VAL A 222 -3.37 -8.15 -16.34
C VAL A 222 -2.98 -9.63 -16.42
N HIS A 223 -3.13 -10.40 -15.35
CA HIS A 223 -2.67 -11.79 -15.29
C HIS A 223 -3.65 -12.77 -15.94
N ARG A 224 -4.96 -12.57 -15.77
CA ARG A 224 -6.06 -13.37 -16.32
C ARG A 224 -6.13 -14.85 -15.88
N ASP A 225 -5.35 -15.26 -14.88
CA ASP A 225 -5.35 -16.64 -14.36
C ASP A 225 -4.87 -16.72 -12.90
N ILE A 226 -5.38 -15.82 -12.05
CA ILE A 226 -5.12 -15.83 -10.61
C ILE A 226 -5.84 -17.03 -9.98
N LYS A 227 -5.08 -17.97 -9.40
CA LYS A 227 -5.57 -19.20 -8.78
C LYS A 227 -4.50 -19.81 -7.86
N PRO A 228 -4.85 -20.64 -6.88
CA PRO A 228 -3.89 -21.15 -5.88
C PRO A 228 -2.83 -22.10 -6.46
N GLU A 229 -2.99 -22.62 -7.67
CA GLU A 229 -1.96 -23.37 -8.40
C GLU A 229 -0.83 -22.47 -8.91
N ASN A 230 -1.14 -21.21 -9.26
CA ASN A 230 -0.21 -20.22 -9.83
C ASN A 230 0.45 -19.34 -8.75
N ILE A 231 0.10 -19.56 -7.47
CA ILE A 231 0.64 -18.84 -6.32
C ILE A 231 1.62 -19.77 -5.62
N LEU A 232 2.92 -19.44 -5.69
CA LEU A 232 4.01 -20.22 -5.13
C LEU A 232 4.50 -19.64 -3.79
N LEU A 233 5.15 -20.49 -3.00
CA LEU A 233 5.70 -20.14 -1.70
C LEU A 233 7.22 -20.30 -1.70
N THR A 234 7.94 -19.33 -1.14
CA THR A 234 9.39 -19.46 -0.89
C THR A 234 9.66 -20.39 0.30
N ALA A 235 10.92 -20.82 0.48
CA ALA A 235 11.36 -21.49 1.71
C ALA A 235 11.06 -20.72 3.01
N SER A 236 10.86 -19.39 2.92
CA SER A 236 10.49 -18.51 4.03
C SER A 236 8.98 -18.26 4.16
N GLY A 237 8.15 -18.96 3.37
CA GLY A 237 6.69 -18.86 3.40
C GLY A 237 6.12 -17.60 2.78
N LYS A 238 6.91 -16.83 2.01
CA LYS A 238 6.43 -15.65 1.28
C LYS A 238 5.80 -16.04 -0.04
N ILE A 239 4.78 -15.30 -0.45
CA ILE A 239 4.08 -15.52 -1.71
C ILE A 239 4.83 -14.95 -2.92
N LYS A 240 4.84 -15.72 -4.02
CA LYS A 240 5.26 -15.30 -5.37
C LYS A 240 4.24 -15.74 -6.41
N LEU A 241 3.82 -14.82 -7.27
CA LEU A 241 2.92 -15.10 -8.39
C LEU A 241 3.70 -15.63 -9.61
N ALA A 242 3.18 -16.67 -10.26
CA ALA A 242 3.80 -17.40 -11.36
C ALA A 242 2.82 -17.70 -12.52
N ASP A 243 3.37 -18.22 -13.63
CA ASP A 243 2.65 -18.60 -14.86
C ASP A 243 1.95 -17.42 -15.59
N PHE A 244 2.77 -16.51 -16.13
CA PHE A 244 2.32 -15.37 -16.92
C PHE A 244 1.96 -15.74 -18.38
N GLY A 245 1.81 -17.02 -18.73
CA GLY A 245 1.50 -17.48 -20.09
C GLY A 245 0.16 -16.98 -20.63
N LEU A 246 -0.77 -16.62 -19.75
CA LEU A 246 -2.04 -15.96 -20.09
C LEU A 246 -2.04 -14.44 -19.86
N ALA A 247 -0.96 -13.84 -19.35
CA ALA A 247 -0.95 -12.40 -19.06
C ALA A 247 -0.98 -11.54 -20.33
N MET A 248 -1.52 -10.33 -20.23
CA MET A 248 -1.52 -9.35 -21.32
C MET A 248 -1.24 -7.94 -20.82
N ARG A 249 -0.64 -7.11 -21.68
CA ARG A 249 -0.48 -5.68 -21.45
C ARG A 249 -1.78 -4.95 -21.77
N ILE A 250 -2.12 -3.95 -20.97
CA ILE A 250 -3.19 -2.97 -21.21
C ILE A 250 -2.61 -1.57 -21.31
N SER A 251 -3.23 -0.74 -22.15
CA SER A 251 -3.06 0.72 -22.11
C SER A 251 -4.30 1.33 -21.46
N GLU A 252 -4.19 2.50 -20.84
CA GLU A 252 -5.34 3.19 -20.23
C GLU A 252 -6.50 3.32 -21.25
N GLY A 253 -7.70 2.88 -20.83
CA GLY A 253 -8.91 2.89 -21.66
C GLY A 253 -9.06 1.73 -22.67
N GLN A 254 -8.07 0.84 -22.82
CA GLN A 254 -8.20 -0.34 -23.70
C GLN A 254 -8.90 -1.50 -22.99
N ASN A 255 -9.90 -2.09 -23.66
CA ASN A 255 -10.55 -3.32 -23.23
C ASN A 255 -9.84 -4.53 -23.84
N LEU A 256 -9.66 -5.58 -23.04
CA LEU A 256 -9.15 -6.87 -23.51
C LEU A 256 -10.25 -7.72 -24.13
N THR A 257 -9.87 -8.53 -25.12
CA THR A 257 -10.77 -9.45 -25.83
C THR A 257 -10.23 -10.87 -25.80
N GLY A 258 -11.11 -11.86 -25.98
CA GLY A 258 -10.78 -13.28 -26.00
C GLY A 258 -10.93 -13.99 -24.65
N LEU A 259 -11.38 -15.24 -24.72
CA LEU A 259 -11.76 -16.08 -23.58
C LEU A 259 -10.53 -16.77 -22.98
N ALA A 260 -10.10 -16.36 -21.78
CA ALA A 260 -8.91 -16.86 -21.11
C ALA A 260 -9.14 -17.09 -19.61
N GLY A 261 -8.26 -17.88 -18.99
CA GLY A 261 -8.29 -18.22 -17.57
C GLY A 261 -8.89 -19.59 -17.26
N SER A 262 -8.82 -19.97 -15.98
CA SER A 262 -9.32 -21.25 -15.47
C SER A 262 -10.84 -21.18 -15.18
N PRO A 263 -11.66 -22.16 -15.63
CA PRO A 263 -13.13 -22.02 -15.68
C PRO A 263 -13.83 -21.62 -14.38
N ALA A 264 -13.37 -22.07 -13.21
CA ALA A 264 -13.99 -21.74 -11.92
C ALA A 264 -13.57 -20.38 -11.32
N TYR A 265 -12.50 -19.77 -11.84
CA TYR A 265 -11.93 -18.50 -11.38
C TYR A 265 -12.19 -17.34 -12.34
N VAL A 266 -12.77 -17.61 -13.52
CA VAL A 266 -12.99 -16.60 -14.57
C VAL A 266 -14.12 -15.64 -14.19
N ALA A 267 -13.94 -14.36 -14.51
CA ALA A 267 -14.96 -13.32 -14.30
C ALA A 267 -16.05 -13.36 -15.38
N PRO A 268 -17.31 -13.01 -15.06
CA PRO A 268 -18.44 -13.14 -15.99
C PRO A 268 -18.25 -12.31 -17.27
N GLU A 269 -17.64 -11.13 -17.20
CA GLU A 269 -17.39 -10.27 -18.36
C GLU A 269 -16.36 -10.83 -19.37
N VAL A 270 -15.52 -11.78 -18.95
CA VAL A 270 -14.59 -12.49 -19.87
C VAL A 270 -15.38 -13.34 -20.86
N LEU A 271 -16.53 -13.89 -20.44
CA LEU A 271 -17.45 -14.62 -21.31
C LEU A 271 -18.12 -13.70 -22.35
N SER A 272 -18.23 -12.40 -22.04
CA SER A 272 -18.73 -11.36 -22.95
C SER A 272 -17.63 -10.75 -23.84
N GLY A 273 -16.36 -11.11 -23.61
CA GLY A 273 -15.25 -10.76 -24.49
C GLY A 273 -14.79 -9.29 -24.46
N ARG A 274 -15.20 -8.49 -23.47
CA ARG A 274 -14.67 -7.14 -23.19
C ARG A 274 -14.47 -6.96 -21.70
N TYR A 275 -13.22 -6.84 -21.26
CA TYR A 275 -12.88 -6.79 -19.84
C TYR A 275 -11.60 -5.99 -19.54
N SER A 276 -11.43 -5.60 -18.28
CA SER A 276 -10.29 -4.81 -17.78
C SER A 276 -9.46 -5.60 -16.75
N GLU A 277 -8.56 -4.93 -16.03
CA GLU A 277 -7.79 -5.46 -14.91
C GLU A 277 -8.65 -6.02 -13.74
N LYS A 278 -9.92 -5.59 -13.64
CA LYS A 278 -10.89 -6.08 -12.63
C LYS A 278 -11.17 -7.59 -12.68
N VAL A 279 -10.77 -8.30 -13.74
CA VAL A 279 -10.87 -9.77 -13.81
C VAL A 279 -9.98 -10.45 -12.77
N ASP A 280 -8.78 -9.92 -12.52
CA ASP A 280 -7.86 -10.49 -11.53
C ASP A 280 -8.41 -10.31 -10.09
N ILE A 281 -9.19 -9.25 -9.86
CA ILE A 281 -9.88 -9.02 -8.57
C ILE A 281 -10.97 -10.06 -8.34
N TRP A 282 -11.77 -10.38 -9.36
CA TRP A 282 -12.78 -11.44 -9.27
C TRP A 282 -12.11 -12.79 -8.97
N SER A 283 -11.07 -13.15 -9.70
CA SER A 283 -10.33 -14.39 -9.49
C SER A 283 -9.69 -14.45 -8.08
N ALA A 284 -9.19 -13.32 -7.56
CA ALA A 284 -8.73 -13.21 -6.16
C ALA A 284 -9.88 -13.31 -5.14
N GLY A 285 -11.10 -12.87 -5.48
CA GLY A 285 -12.31 -13.06 -4.68
C GLY A 285 -12.75 -14.53 -4.61
N VAL A 286 -12.64 -15.26 -5.74
CA VAL A 286 -12.87 -16.72 -5.79
C VAL A 286 -11.83 -17.45 -4.93
N LEU A 287 -10.57 -17.03 -4.96
CA LEU A 287 -9.52 -17.54 -4.08
C LEU A 287 -9.81 -17.24 -2.60
N LEU A 288 -10.26 -16.03 -2.25
CA LEU A 288 -10.63 -15.68 -0.87
C LEU A 288 -11.78 -16.56 -0.37
N HIS A 289 -12.83 -16.74 -1.18
CA HIS A 289 -13.92 -17.67 -0.88
C HIS A 289 -13.39 -19.08 -0.61
N ALA A 290 -12.55 -19.63 -1.50
CA ALA A 290 -11.97 -20.95 -1.34
C ALA A 290 -11.09 -21.09 -0.09
N MET A 291 -10.34 -20.05 0.30
CA MET A 291 -9.59 -20.03 1.55
C MET A 291 -10.51 -20.03 2.78
N LEU A 292 -11.60 -19.27 2.78
CA LEU A 292 -12.47 -19.12 3.96
C LEU A 292 -13.38 -20.33 4.20
N VAL A 293 -13.93 -20.96 3.16
CA VAL A 293 -14.91 -22.06 3.31
C VAL A 293 -14.44 -23.41 2.76
N GLY A 294 -13.24 -23.49 2.19
CA GLY A 294 -12.66 -24.74 1.66
C GLY A 294 -13.28 -25.23 0.35
N GLY A 295 -14.13 -24.43 -0.30
CA GLY A 295 -14.84 -24.77 -1.54
C GLY A 295 -15.00 -23.59 -2.48
N LEU A 296 -15.21 -23.88 -3.77
CA LEU A 296 -15.39 -22.87 -4.81
C LEU A 296 -16.82 -22.28 -4.80
N PRO A 297 -17.00 -20.96 -5.04
CA PRO A 297 -18.31 -20.30 -5.09
C PRO A 297 -19.20 -20.77 -6.24
N PHE A 298 -18.59 -21.13 -7.38
CA PHE A 298 -19.29 -21.53 -8.59
C PHE A 298 -18.81 -22.91 -9.01
N GLN A 299 -19.73 -23.87 -9.04
CA GLN A 299 -19.46 -25.28 -9.32
C GLN A 299 -20.56 -25.85 -10.23
N GLY A 300 -20.25 -26.91 -10.96
CA GLY A 300 -21.18 -27.63 -11.81
C GLY A 300 -20.50 -28.85 -12.42
N ASP A 301 -21.28 -29.87 -12.80
CA ASP A 301 -20.75 -31.12 -13.34
C ASP A 301 -20.30 -31.00 -14.82
N SER A 302 -20.46 -29.83 -15.44
CA SER A 302 -19.97 -29.50 -16.79
C SER A 302 -19.45 -28.06 -16.85
N LEU A 303 -18.62 -27.75 -17.87
CA LEU A 303 -18.10 -26.39 -18.09
C LEU A 303 -19.22 -25.37 -18.33
N ASP A 304 -20.24 -25.75 -19.10
CA ASP A 304 -21.40 -24.88 -19.35
C ASP A 304 -22.18 -24.63 -18.04
N ALA A 305 -22.33 -25.65 -17.17
CA ALA A 305 -22.93 -25.47 -15.85
C ALA A 305 -22.10 -24.54 -14.93
N VAL A 306 -20.77 -24.61 -14.98
CA VAL A 306 -19.89 -23.67 -14.26
C VAL A 306 -20.06 -22.24 -14.78
N PHE A 307 -20.17 -22.03 -16.10
CA PHE A 307 -20.37 -20.69 -16.65
C PHE A 307 -21.77 -20.13 -16.37
N GLU A 308 -22.82 -20.94 -16.39
CA GLU A 308 -24.15 -20.52 -15.94
C GLU A 308 -24.17 -20.23 -14.43
N ALA A 309 -23.42 -20.97 -13.61
CA ALA A 309 -23.25 -20.63 -12.19
C ALA A 309 -22.56 -19.26 -12.02
N ILE A 310 -21.46 -19.01 -12.73
CA ILE A 310 -20.75 -17.72 -12.70
C ILE A 310 -21.65 -16.56 -13.14
N LYS A 311 -22.51 -16.73 -14.14
CA LYS A 311 -23.47 -15.70 -14.57
C LYS A 311 -24.61 -15.47 -13.59
N ASN A 312 -25.22 -16.55 -13.07
CA ASN A 312 -26.58 -16.48 -12.52
C ASN A 312 -26.69 -16.77 -11.01
N VAL A 313 -25.76 -17.52 -10.41
CA VAL A 313 -25.87 -17.90 -8.98
C VAL A 313 -25.63 -16.70 -8.08
N LYS A 314 -26.67 -16.27 -7.35
CA LYS A 314 -26.51 -15.32 -6.24
C LYS A 314 -25.82 -16.05 -5.09
N LEU A 315 -24.66 -15.54 -4.67
CA LEU A 315 -23.97 -16.07 -3.50
C LEU A 315 -24.69 -15.57 -2.25
N ASP A 316 -25.12 -16.49 -1.40
CA ASP A 316 -25.58 -16.16 -0.07
C ASP A 316 -24.40 -16.19 0.91
N PHE A 317 -24.20 -15.08 1.60
CA PHE A 317 -23.19 -14.92 2.65
C PHE A 317 -23.84 -14.87 4.04
N GLN A 318 -25.16 -15.00 4.16
CA GLN A 318 -25.87 -14.87 5.43
C GLN A 318 -25.96 -16.22 6.17
N THR A 319 -26.17 -17.33 5.45
CA THR A 319 -26.46 -18.66 6.03
C THR A 319 -25.32 -19.69 5.92
N GLY A 320 -25.45 -20.78 6.68
CA GLY A 320 -24.60 -21.97 6.59
C GLY A 320 -23.16 -21.71 7.05
N MET A 321 -22.18 -22.21 6.29
CA MET A 321 -20.74 -22.06 6.62
C MET A 321 -20.33 -20.59 6.82
N TRP A 322 -21.00 -19.65 6.15
CA TRP A 322 -20.73 -18.22 6.27
C TRP A 322 -21.15 -17.62 7.61
N GLU A 323 -22.07 -18.24 8.36
CA GLU A 323 -22.50 -17.77 9.70
C GLU A 323 -21.31 -17.56 10.65
N SER A 324 -20.30 -18.44 10.54
CA SER A 324 -19.06 -18.40 11.33
C SER A 324 -18.04 -17.35 10.87
N ILE A 325 -18.19 -16.80 9.67
CA ILE A 325 -17.27 -15.83 9.04
C ILE A 325 -17.73 -14.40 9.34
N SER A 326 -16.81 -13.48 9.61
CA SER A 326 -17.14 -12.10 10.01
C SER A 326 -17.88 -11.31 8.91
N LYS A 327 -18.76 -10.37 9.32
CA LYS A 327 -19.44 -9.46 8.39
C LYS A 327 -18.47 -8.70 7.46
N PRO A 328 -17.32 -8.18 7.93
CA PRO A 328 -16.34 -7.53 7.04
C PRO A 328 -15.64 -8.47 6.04
N ALA A 329 -15.49 -9.77 6.34
CA ALA A 329 -15.03 -10.75 5.35
C ALA A 329 -16.07 -10.93 4.24
N ARG A 330 -17.34 -11.13 4.63
CA ARG A 330 -18.47 -11.29 3.70
C ARG A 330 -18.61 -10.09 2.76
N ASP A 331 -18.52 -8.87 3.31
CA ASP A 331 -18.55 -7.62 2.54
C ASP A 331 -17.41 -7.57 1.50
N LEU A 332 -16.18 -7.89 1.91
CA LEU A 332 -15.05 -7.92 0.97
C LEU A 332 -15.25 -8.94 -0.16
N VAL A 333 -15.65 -10.17 0.18
CA VAL A 333 -15.92 -11.23 -0.81
C VAL A 333 -17.03 -10.78 -1.77
N GLY A 334 -18.10 -10.18 -1.27
CA GLY A 334 -19.20 -9.62 -2.06
C GLY A 334 -18.74 -8.52 -3.03
N ARG A 335 -17.93 -7.56 -2.57
CA ARG A 335 -17.39 -6.47 -3.40
C ARG A 335 -16.40 -6.96 -4.46
N MET A 336 -15.59 -7.97 -4.15
CA MET A 336 -14.66 -8.60 -5.10
C MET A 336 -15.41 -9.46 -6.14
N LEU A 337 -16.51 -10.09 -5.74
CA LEU A 337 -17.38 -10.91 -6.60
C LEU A 337 -18.61 -10.14 -7.13
N SER A 338 -18.53 -8.81 -7.22
CA SER A 338 -19.55 -8.02 -7.94
C SER A 338 -19.52 -8.36 -9.43
N ARG A 339 -20.68 -8.68 -9.99
CA ARG A 339 -20.84 -8.96 -11.44
C ARG A 339 -20.76 -7.69 -12.28
N ASP A 340 -21.15 -6.56 -11.71
CA ASP A 340 -20.94 -5.26 -12.32
C ASP A 340 -19.47 -4.82 -12.10
N VAL A 341 -18.77 -4.64 -13.21
CA VAL A 341 -17.34 -4.27 -13.24
C VAL A 341 -17.10 -2.85 -12.71
N SER A 342 -18.10 -1.97 -12.79
CA SER A 342 -17.98 -0.58 -12.33
C SER A 342 -18.01 -0.47 -10.80
N THR A 343 -18.89 -1.23 -10.14
CA THR A 343 -18.93 -1.35 -8.67
C THR A 343 -17.94 -2.35 -8.09
N ARG A 344 -17.35 -3.25 -8.90
CA ARG A 344 -16.31 -4.17 -8.42
C ARG A 344 -15.09 -3.39 -7.95
N ILE A 345 -14.71 -3.64 -6.70
CA ILE A 345 -13.58 -3.02 -6.01
C ILE A 345 -12.25 -3.17 -6.79
N SER A 346 -11.34 -2.20 -6.69
CA SER A 346 -9.98 -2.24 -7.24
C SER A 346 -8.97 -2.88 -6.26
N ALA A 347 -7.75 -3.20 -6.74
CA ALA A 347 -6.71 -3.77 -5.89
C ALA A 347 -6.33 -2.86 -4.71
N ASP A 348 -6.26 -1.56 -4.98
CA ASP A 348 -6.02 -0.50 -4.00
C ASP A 348 -7.09 -0.43 -2.90
N GLU A 349 -8.35 -0.55 -3.28
CA GLU A 349 -9.48 -0.51 -2.34
C GLU A 349 -9.59 -1.80 -1.52
N VAL A 350 -9.27 -2.97 -2.10
CA VAL A 350 -9.13 -4.23 -1.34
C VAL A 350 -8.06 -4.09 -0.25
N LEU A 351 -6.90 -3.50 -0.59
CA LEU A 351 -5.81 -3.26 0.37
C LEU A 351 -6.18 -2.26 1.48
N ARG A 352 -7.12 -1.34 1.21
CA ARG A 352 -7.71 -0.41 2.19
C ARG A 352 -8.94 -0.96 2.91
N HIS A 353 -9.43 -2.15 2.55
CA HIS A 353 -10.66 -2.68 3.12
C HIS A 353 -10.51 -2.91 4.64
N PRO A 354 -11.51 -2.54 5.49
CA PRO A 354 -11.40 -2.67 6.94
C PRO A 354 -10.98 -4.07 7.41
N TRP A 355 -11.47 -5.12 6.75
CA TRP A 355 -11.09 -6.51 7.03
C TRP A 355 -9.59 -6.80 6.82
N ILE A 356 -9.01 -6.30 5.72
CA ILE A 356 -7.57 -6.45 5.45
C ILE A 356 -6.76 -5.62 6.46
N LEU A 357 -7.15 -4.37 6.72
CA LEU A 357 -6.45 -3.51 7.67
C LEU A 357 -6.45 -4.10 9.09
N PHE A 358 -7.59 -4.61 9.54
CA PHE A 358 -7.77 -5.23 10.86
C PHE A 358 -6.79 -6.39 11.11
N TYR A 359 -6.67 -7.33 10.16
CA TYR A 359 -5.84 -8.53 10.33
C TYR A 359 -4.36 -8.36 9.99
N THR A 360 -3.98 -7.28 9.29
CA THR A 360 -2.64 -7.15 8.68
C THR A 360 -1.88 -5.88 9.06
N ALA A 361 -2.46 -5.00 9.90
CA ALA A 361 -1.74 -3.88 10.50
C ALA A 361 -0.71 -4.40 11.51
N ARG A 362 0.57 -4.01 11.36
CA ARG A 362 1.64 -4.51 12.23
C ARG A 362 1.60 -3.87 13.62
N THR A 363 1.32 -4.69 14.63
CA THR A 363 1.72 -4.41 16.01
C THR A 363 3.24 -4.30 16.09
N LEU A 364 3.74 -3.12 16.48
CA LEU A 364 5.17 -2.83 16.55
C LEU A 364 5.78 -3.42 17.83
N GLY A 365 6.35 -4.62 17.76
CA GLY A 365 7.28 -5.11 18.80
C GLY A 365 7.41 -6.61 19.00
N THR A 366 8.36 -7.25 18.30
CA THR A 366 9.15 -8.37 18.86
C THR A 366 10.41 -8.60 18.03
N LEU A 367 11.58 -8.58 18.68
CA LEU A 367 12.85 -8.99 18.09
C LEU A 367 13.09 -10.48 18.38
N PRO A 368 13.52 -11.31 17.42
CA PRO A 368 13.83 -12.71 17.68
C PRO A 368 15.15 -12.85 18.42
N ILE A 369 15.11 -13.42 19.63
CA ILE A 369 16.31 -13.80 20.38
C ILE A 369 16.93 -15.05 19.73
N ARG A 370 18.17 -14.92 19.24
CA ARG A 370 18.98 -16.07 18.82
C ARG A 370 19.42 -16.89 20.03
N THR A 371 18.80 -18.04 20.26
CA THR A 371 19.32 -19.06 21.18
C THR A 371 20.43 -19.87 20.50
N LYS A 372 21.64 -19.84 21.06
CA LYS A 372 22.73 -20.75 20.66
C LYS A 372 22.46 -22.14 21.24
N LEU A 373 22.48 -23.18 20.40
CA LEU A 373 22.63 -24.54 20.89
C LEU A 373 24.00 -24.70 21.58
N LYS A 374 24.00 -25.39 22.72
CA LYS A 374 25.08 -26.31 23.10
C LYS A 374 24.45 -27.66 23.41
N HIS A 375 24.96 -28.71 22.78
CA HIS A 375 24.63 -30.09 23.12
C HIS A 375 25.07 -30.42 24.55
N GLN A 376 24.32 -31.29 25.25
CA GLN A 376 24.80 -32.67 25.49
C GLN A 376 23.72 -33.59 26.08
N ASN A 377 23.73 -34.82 25.57
CA ASN A 377 23.43 -36.10 26.23
C ASN A 377 22.00 -36.39 26.76
N SER A 378 21.26 -37.05 25.87
CA SER A 378 20.47 -38.26 26.11
C SER A 378 20.65 -39.02 27.43
N ALA A 379 19.54 -39.40 28.08
CA ALA A 379 19.34 -40.74 28.63
C ALA A 379 17.83 -41.08 28.75
N THR A 380 17.50 -42.33 28.44
CA THR A 380 16.17 -42.95 28.48
C THR A 380 15.82 -43.43 29.89
N CYS A 381 14.53 -43.48 30.28
CA CYS A 381 13.79 -44.69 30.72
C CYS A 381 12.53 -44.35 31.53
N SER A 382 11.61 -45.31 31.61
CA SER A 382 10.23 -45.20 32.07
C SER A 382 9.98 -45.93 33.41
N ARG A 383 8.71 -45.89 33.86
CA ARG A 383 8.03 -46.78 34.84
C ARG A 383 8.14 -46.37 36.33
N GLN A 384 7.01 -46.00 36.97
CA GLN A 384 6.05 -46.85 37.75
C GLN A 384 6.56 -47.07 39.22
N ILE A 385 5.77 -47.20 40.30
CA ILE A 385 4.30 -47.27 40.58
C ILE A 385 4.06 -47.16 42.12
N PHE A 386 2.79 -47.00 42.58
CA PHE A 386 2.28 -47.17 43.99
C PHE A 386 2.78 -46.18 45.08
N ALA A 387 2.05 -45.86 46.16
CA ALA A 387 0.66 -46.14 46.56
C ALA A 387 0.11 -45.10 47.59
N THR A 388 -1.21 -45.13 47.82
CA THR A 388 -2.05 -44.47 48.86
C THR A 388 -1.84 -45.09 50.28
N PRO A 389 -2.53 -44.74 51.41
CA PRO A 389 -3.83 -44.04 51.54
C PRO A 389 -4.17 -43.16 52.81
N GLU A 390 -5.41 -42.62 52.77
CA GLU A 390 -6.43 -42.47 53.86
C GLU A 390 -6.45 -41.35 54.95
N SER A 391 -7.53 -40.56 54.93
CA SER A 391 -8.50 -40.26 56.05
C SER A 391 -9.65 -39.40 55.47
N ARG A 392 -10.96 -39.75 55.51
CA ARG A 392 -11.96 -39.83 56.62
C ARG A 392 -12.23 -38.46 57.28
N LEU A 393 -13.46 -37.99 57.58
CA LEU A 393 -14.84 -38.54 57.46
C LEU A 393 -15.92 -37.44 57.70
N GLY A 394 -17.20 -37.70 57.33
CA GLY A 394 -18.42 -36.93 57.69
C GLY A 394 -18.97 -36.05 56.55
N GLY A 395 -20.25 -36.06 56.14
CA GLY A 395 -21.52 -36.47 56.76
C GLY A 395 -22.45 -35.24 56.87
N SER A 396 -23.70 -35.17 56.41
CA SER A 396 -24.70 -36.21 56.08
C SER A 396 -25.76 -35.71 55.06
N ARG A 397 -26.43 -36.66 54.37
CA ARG A 397 -27.88 -36.79 54.04
C ARG A 397 -28.74 -35.50 53.88
N VAL A 398 -29.71 -35.41 52.97
CA VAL A 398 -30.93 -36.24 52.81
C VAL A 398 -31.58 -35.96 51.43
N ASP A 399 -31.95 -37.03 50.72
CA ASP A 399 -33.08 -37.26 49.76
C ASP A 399 -33.40 -36.26 48.60
N ASP A 400 -34.08 -36.66 47.51
CA ASP A 400 -34.25 -37.94 46.79
C ASP A 400 -35.03 -37.66 45.48
N ASN A 401 -34.88 -38.52 44.45
CA ASN A 401 -35.70 -38.65 43.22
C ASN A 401 -36.02 -37.41 42.33
N GLY A 402 -36.06 -37.50 41.00
CA GLY A 402 -35.88 -38.65 40.10
C GLY A 402 -36.69 -38.47 38.79
N SER A 403 -36.28 -39.17 37.73
CA SER A 403 -37.00 -39.34 36.43
C SER A 403 -37.03 -38.11 35.49
N ILE A 404 -36.49 -38.09 34.27
CA ILE A 404 -36.51 -39.01 33.09
C ILE A 404 -37.68 -38.77 32.11
N SER A 405 -37.45 -37.82 31.20
CA SER A 405 -37.56 -37.98 29.73
C SER A 405 -38.92 -37.98 28.97
N LYS A 406 -38.77 -37.61 27.67
CA LYS A 406 -39.57 -37.96 26.47
C LYS A 406 -40.81 -37.08 26.15
N VAL A 407 -40.81 -36.36 25.01
CA VAL A 407 -41.27 -36.75 23.63
C VAL A 407 -42.81 -36.69 23.56
N SER A 408 -43.51 -36.04 22.60
CA SER A 408 -43.16 -35.52 21.26
C SER A 408 -44.19 -34.51 20.69
N SER A 409 -43.84 -33.88 19.55
CA SER A 409 -44.68 -33.60 18.36
C SER A 409 -45.95 -32.71 18.44
N SER A 410 -45.86 -31.54 17.75
CA SER A 410 -46.75 -31.01 16.67
C SER A 410 -48.26 -30.76 16.96
N GLU A 411 -48.97 -29.78 16.38
CA GLU A 411 -48.85 -29.07 15.08
C GLU A 411 -49.17 -27.54 15.15
N SER A 412 -48.98 -26.87 14.01
CA SER A 412 -49.13 -25.43 13.68
C SER A 412 -50.53 -24.80 13.73
N CYS A 413 -50.60 -23.47 13.90
CA CYS A 413 -51.21 -22.54 12.90
C CYS A 413 -50.89 -21.04 13.18
N ASN A 414 -51.11 -20.18 12.17
CA ASN A 414 -50.50 -18.85 11.99
C ASN A 414 -51.26 -17.66 12.63
N SER A 415 -50.53 -16.56 12.88
CA SER A 415 -50.88 -15.21 12.38
C SER A 415 -49.71 -14.20 12.58
N ASP A 416 -49.16 -13.68 11.48
CA ASP A 416 -49.09 -12.25 11.08
C ASP A 416 -49.32 -11.18 12.19
N ASP A 417 -48.66 -10.03 12.27
CA ASP A 417 -47.56 -9.41 11.49
C ASP A 417 -47.00 -8.18 12.30
N GLU A 418 -45.93 -7.54 11.80
CA GLU A 418 -45.37 -6.21 12.19
C GLU A 418 -44.67 -6.04 13.59
N GLU A 419 -43.32 -6.09 13.59
CA GLU A 419 -42.47 -5.24 14.46
C GLU A 419 -41.38 -4.57 13.62
N ASP A 420 -41.12 -3.28 13.87
CA ASP A 420 -40.33 -2.37 13.02
C ASP A 420 -38.82 -2.70 12.87
N GLU A 421 -38.27 -2.39 11.69
CA GLU A 421 -36.82 -2.39 11.46
C GLU A 421 -36.11 -1.26 12.23
N CYS A 422 -35.26 -1.63 13.19
CA CYS A 422 -34.20 -0.75 13.70
C CYS A 422 -32.92 -1.56 14.02
N VAL A 423 -32.14 -1.91 12.99
CA VAL A 423 -30.97 -2.80 13.14
C VAL A 423 -29.66 -2.22 12.58
N SER A 424 -28.71 -2.05 13.52
CA SER A 424 -27.23 -2.08 13.32
C SER A 424 -26.49 -0.79 12.89
N ILE A 425 -26.17 0.06 13.87
CA ILE A 425 -25.05 1.04 13.81
C ILE A 425 -23.73 0.46 14.41
N ASP A 426 -23.78 -0.67 15.13
CA ASP A 426 -22.63 -1.23 15.89
C ASP A 426 -21.41 -1.69 15.08
N ALA A 427 -21.52 -1.84 13.76
CA ALA A 427 -20.39 -2.27 12.92
C ALA A 427 -19.29 -1.21 12.79
N LEU A 428 -19.65 0.09 12.78
CA LEU A 428 -18.69 1.19 12.59
C LEU A 428 -17.93 1.54 13.88
N ALA A 429 -18.63 1.55 15.02
CA ALA A 429 -18.10 1.91 16.34
C ALA A 429 -16.89 1.03 16.76
N THR A 430 -16.90 -0.24 16.37
CA THR A 430 -15.83 -1.19 16.69
C THR A 430 -14.55 -0.91 15.88
N ALA A 431 -14.66 -0.57 14.58
CA ALA A 431 -13.52 -0.25 13.73
C ALA A 431 -12.80 1.05 14.17
N ILE A 432 -13.58 2.02 14.64
CA ILE A 432 -13.14 3.36 15.07
C ILE A 432 -12.34 3.32 16.39
N SER A 433 -12.21 2.14 17.02
CA SER A 433 -11.52 2.01 18.30
C SER A 433 -10.00 1.82 18.27
N HIS A 434 -9.40 1.69 17.08
CA HIS A 434 -7.98 1.29 16.92
C HIS A 434 -7.02 2.34 16.36
N VAL A 435 -7.10 3.58 16.87
CA VAL A 435 -5.94 4.49 16.85
C VAL A 435 -5.73 5.10 18.24
N ILE A 436 -4.64 4.73 18.91
CA ILE A 436 -4.02 5.55 19.95
C ILE A 436 -2.53 5.62 19.60
N LEU A 437 -2.18 6.57 18.75
CA LEU A 437 -0.78 6.94 18.52
C LEU A 437 -0.38 8.03 19.52
N LYS A 438 0.74 7.81 20.22
CA LYS A 438 1.24 8.76 21.22
C LYS A 438 1.65 10.08 20.52
N PRO A 439 1.20 11.25 20.98
CA PRO A 439 1.68 12.51 20.45
C PRO A 439 3.15 12.69 20.83
N GLN A 440 4.04 12.79 19.84
CA GLN A 440 5.44 13.15 20.03
C GLN A 440 5.65 14.65 19.82
N PHE A 441 5.08 15.47 20.72
CA PHE A 441 5.58 16.82 20.93
C PHE A 441 6.67 16.78 22.00
N ARG A 442 7.91 17.05 21.61
CA ARG A 442 9.03 17.37 22.52
C ARG A 442 9.44 18.82 22.32
N ALA A 443 8.66 19.74 22.88
CA ALA A 443 9.22 20.98 23.38
C ALA A 443 9.84 20.67 24.76
N LEU A 444 11.15 20.87 24.92
CA LEU A 444 11.84 20.78 26.20
C LEU A 444 12.60 22.07 26.45
N SER A 445 11.93 23.02 27.11
CA SER A 445 12.58 24.10 27.83
C SER A 445 12.98 23.57 29.20
N THR A 446 14.28 23.47 29.47
CA THR A 446 14.83 23.18 30.80
C THR A 446 15.77 24.30 31.23
N LYS A 447 15.54 24.86 32.42
CA LYS A 447 16.51 25.72 33.10
C LYS A 447 17.42 24.87 34.01
N PHE A 448 18.65 25.36 34.16
CA PHE A 448 19.82 24.66 34.70
C PHE A 448 19.77 24.32 36.19
N SER A 449 20.44 23.23 36.56
CA SER A 449 21.64 23.31 37.44
C SER A 449 22.51 22.04 37.40
N GLY A 450 23.81 22.19 37.10
CA GLY A 450 24.85 21.42 37.78
C GLY A 450 25.24 20.02 37.26
N THR A 451 25.69 19.88 36.00
CA THR A 451 27.02 19.30 35.65
C THR A 451 27.21 19.30 34.12
N GLN A 452 28.40 19.67 33.65
CA GLN A 452 28.68 19.84 32.23
C GLN A 452 29.04 18.51 31.55
N GLN A 453 28.16 17.98 30.69
CA GLN A 453 28.53 17.40 29.37
C GLN A 453 27.30 16.93 28.57
N ALA A 454 27.44 16.93 27.23
CA ALA A 454 26.50 16.38 26.24
C ALA A 454 25.15 17.10 26.01
N MET A 455 25.19 18.40 25.69
CA MET A 455 24.33 18.91 24.60
C MET A 455 25.06 18.66 23.28
N ALA A 456 24.50 17.83 22.39
CA ALA A 456 24.99 17.71 21.02
C ALA A 456 24.52 18.94 20.21
N SER A 457 25.45 19.63 19.56
CA SER A 457 25.21 20.87 18.82
C SER A 457 24.50 20.63 17.48
N PHE A 458 23.80 21.66 16.99
CA PHE A 458 23.21 21.73 15.64
C PHE A 458 24.27 21.88 14.52
N ASP A 459 25.54 21.53 14.79
CA ASP A 459 26.68 22.26 14.23
C ASP A 459 27.88 21.36 13.86
N SER A 460 27.63 20.09 13.54
CA SER A 460 28.68 19.16 13.09
C SER A 460 28.22 18.25 11.96
N PHE A 461 27.85 18.83 10.82
CA PHE A 461 27.96 18.13 9.53
C PHE A 461 29.24 18.60 8.81
N SER A 462 29.89 17.68 8.09
CA SER A 462 31.17 17.96 7.43
C SER A 462 30.99 18.84 6.18
N TYR A 463 32.03 19.60 5.85
CA TYR A 463 32.10 20.43 4.66
C TYR A 463 33.32 19.99 3.83
N LEU A 464 33.19 19.99 2.51
CA LEU A 464 34.26 19.61 1.58
C LEU A 464 35.01 20.85 1.05
N THR A 465 36.33 20.71 0.94
CA THR A 465 37.16 21.54 0.05
C THR A 465 36.80 21.30 -1.41
N GLN A 466 37.24 22.18 -2.32
CA GLN A 466 37.05 21.98 -3.76
C GLN A 466 37.72 20.66 -4.22
N ARG A 467 38.90 20.38 -3.68
CA ARG A 467 39.67 19.17 -3.98
C ARG A 467 38.97 17.90 -3.50
N GLU A 468 38.52 17.85 -2.25
CA GLU A 468 37.84 16.65 -1.73
C GLU A 468 36.53 16.38 -2.47
N ALA A 469 35.80 17.42 -2.90
CA ALA A 469 34.60 17.25 -3.73
C ALA A 469 34.91 16.55 -5.06
N VAL A 470 36.03 16.92 -5.74
CA VAL A 470 36.48 16.24 -6.96
C VAL A 470 36.87 14.79 -6.66
N GLU A 471 37.68 14.55 -5.62
CA GLU A 471 38.14 13.19 -5.27
C GLU A 471 36.98 12.26 -4.83
N VAL A 472 35.91 12.81 -4.23
CA VAL A 472 34.68 12.07 -3.90
C VAL A 472 33.93 11.67 -5.16
N ASP A 473 33.69 12.61 -6.08
CA ASP A 473 32.99 12.34 -7.35
C ASP A 473 33.75 11.31 -8.21
N GLU A 474 35.07 11.43 -8.32
CA GLU A 474 35.93 10.43 -8.96
C GLU A 474 35.86 9.05 -8.27
N SER A 475 35.78 9.02 -6.94
CA SER A 475 35.65 7.77 -6.18
C SER A 475 34.28 7.09 -6.38
N LEU A 476 33.21 7.88 -6.53
CA LEU A 476 31.86 7.38 -6.83
C LEU A 476 31.78 6.83 -8.26
N MET A 477 32.28 7.57 -9.25
CA MET A 477 32.19 7.20 -10.67
C MET A 477 33.21 6.13 -11.09
N GLY A 478 34.36 6.05 -10.42
CA GLY A 478 35.40 5.07 -10.70
C GLY A 478 35.21 3.76 -9.92
N PRO A 479 35.90 3.55 -8.78
CA PRO A 479 35.88 2.27 -8.05
C PRO A 479 34.51 1.75 -7.61
N LEU A 480 33.53 2.63 -7.43
CA LEU A 480 32.17 2.28 -6.99
C LEU A 480 31.18 2.11 -8.16
N GLY A 481 31.59 2.42 -9.39
CA GLY A 481 30.84 2.10 -10.61
C GLY A 481 29.55 2.87 -10.85
N PHE A 482 29.30 3.99 -10.15
CA PHE A 482 28.14 4.84 -10.45
C PHE A 482 28.32 5.51 -11.83
N SER A 483 27.31 5.46 -12.69
CA SER A 483 27.34 6.27 -13.91
C SER A 483 27.05 7.75 -13.60
N VAL A 484 27.55 8.64 -14.46
CA VAL A 484 27.21 10.07 -14.41
C VAL A 484 25.69 10.25 -14.45
N ASP A 485 25.00 9.50 -15.32
CA ASP A 485 23.55 9.51 -15.48
C ASP A 485 22.82 9.17 -14.18
N GLN A 486 23.30 8.17 -13.42
CA GLN A 486 22.69 7.76 -12.14
C GLN A 486 22.82 8.84 -11.06
N LEU A 487 24.02 9.41 -10.90
CA LEU A 487 24.26 10.46 -9.91
C LEU A 487 23.45 11.72 -10.25
N MET A 488 23.42 12.09 -11.53
CA MET A 488 22.69 13.24 -12.06
C MET A 488 21.16 13.09 -11.91
N GLU A 489 20.62 11.88 -12.13
CA GLU A 489 19.19 11.61 -11.88
C GLU A 489 18.82 11.83 -10.41
N LEU A 490 19.64 11.29 -9.49
CA LEU A 490 19.41 11.39 -8.05
C LEU A 490 19.63 12.81 -7.53
N ALA A 491 20.61 13.54 -8.08
CA ALA A 491 20.88 14.93 -7.78
C ALA A 491 19.73 15.86 -8.20
N GLY A 492 19.35 15.83 -9.48
CA GLY A 492 18.26 16.67 -10.00
C GLY A 492 16.90 16.35 -9.35
N LEU A 493 16.61 15.07 -9.04
CA LEU A 493 15.44 14.71 -8.23
C LEU A 493 15.51 15.28 -6.82
N SER A 494 16.68 15.26 -6.16
CA SER A 494 16.87 15.86 -4.84
C SER A 494 16.62 17.37 -4.85
N VAL A 495 17.08 18.07 -5.91
CA VAL A 495 16.80 19.50 -6.13
C VAL A 495 15.31 19.75 -6.29
N ALA A 496 14.65 19.08 -7.25
CA ALA A 496 13.22 19.25 -7.49
C ALA A 496 12.36 18.96 -6.22
N THR A 497 12.76 17.97 -5.42
CA THR A 497 12.10 17.62 -4.16
C THR A 497 12.29 18.72 -3.10
N SER A 498 13.50 19.27 -2.97
CA SER A 498 13.81 20.38 -2.05
C SER A 498 12.99 21.64 -2.37
N ILE A 499 12.80 21.92 -3.67
CA ILE A 499 11.96 23.02 -4.16
C ILE A 499 10.49 22.80 -3.77
N ALA A 500 9.95 21.61 -4.07
CA ALA A 500 8.54 21.27 -3.79
C ALA A 500 8.21 21.09 -2.29
N GLU A 501 9.20 20.81 -1.44
CA GLU A 501 9.03 20.83 0.02
C GLU A 501 8.62 22.23 0.49
N VAL A 502 9.29 23.27 -0.03
CA VAL A 502 9.16 24.67 0.41
C VAL A 502 8.11 25.45 -0.38
N TYR A 503 8.35 25.60 -1.67
CA TYR A 503 7.54 26.40 -2.57
C TYR A 503 6.45 25.50 -3.13
N LYS A 504 5.18 25.93 -3.14
CA LYS A 504 4.09 25.11 -3.68
C LYS A 504 3.76 25.50 -5.12
N PRO A 505 3.44 24.54 -6.01
CA PRO A 505 3.15 24.82 -7.41
C PRO A 505 1.88 25.67 -7.60
N SER A 506 1.01 25.77 -6.59
CA SER A 506 -0.10 26.72 -6.50
C SER A 506 0.34 28.19 -6.58
N ASP A 507 1.46 28.52 -5.93
CA ASP A 507 1.88 29.91 -5.67
C ASP A 507 3.16 30.29 -6.43
N TYR A 508 3.98 29.29 -6.76
CA TYR A 508 5.30 29.40 -7.39
C TYR A 508 5.37 28.58 -8.68
N SER A 509 4.35 28.66 -9.53
CA SER A 509 4.17 27.75 -10.67
C SER A 509 5.22 27.94 -11.79
N ARG A 510 5.70 29.16 -12.03
CA ARG A 510 6.57 29.51 -13.18
C ARG A 510 8.03 29.41 -12.77
N VAL A 511 8.78 28.52 -13.42
CA VAL A 511 10.19 28.25 -13.06
C VAL A 511 11.10 28.50 -14.26
N LEU A 512 12.14 29.32 -14.08
CA LEU A 512 13.25 29.43 -15.03
C LEU A 512 14.43 28.59 -14.52
N THR A 513 14.90 27.62 -15.31
CA THR A 513 16.12 26.86 -15.00
C THR A 513 17.25 27.27 -15.94
N ILE A 514 18.36 27.77 -15.38
CA ILE A 514 19.50 28.27 -16.15
C ILE A 514 20.65 27.26 -16.07
N CYS A 515 20.85 26.47 -17.13
CA CYS A 515 21.78 25.35 -17.19
C CYS A 515 23.14 25.74 -17.79
N GLY A 516 24.23 25.32 -17.13
CA GLY A 516 25.59 25.41 -17.66
C GLY A 516 26.08 24.16 -18.41
N PRO A 517 27.32 24.17 -18.92
CA PRO A 517 27.87 23.06 -19.71
C PRO A 517 28.40 21.87 -18.87
N GLY A 518 28.50 22.01 -17.55
CA GLY A 518 28.99 20.96 -16.64
C GLY A 518 27.89 20.08 -16.04
N ASN A 519 28.28 19.21 -15.10
CA ASN A 519 27.35 18.29 -14.42
C ASN A 519 26.19 19.03 -13.74
N ASN A 520 26.45 20.15 -13.04
CA ASN A 520 25.42 21.05 -12.48
C ASN A 520 24.33 21.42 -13.49
N GLY A 521 24.69 21.68 -14.75
CA GLY A 521 23.72 22.00 -15.79
C GLY A 521 22.84 20.80 -16.12
N GLY A 522 23.41 19.60 -16.14
CA GLY A 522 22.68 18.34 -16.24
C GLY A 522 21.75 18.08 -15.05
N ASP A 523 22.20 18.36 -13.83
CA ASP A 523 21.36 18.31 -12.62
C ASP A 523 20.17 19.28 -12.73
N GLY A 524 20.40 20.47 -13.29
CA GLY A 524 19.34 21.44 -13.64
C GLY A 524 18.35 20.91 -14.68
N LEU A 525 18.82 20.25 -15.76
CA LEU A 525 17.94 19.65 -16.77
C LEU A 525 17.07 18.53 -16.16
N VAL A 526 17.65 17.69 -15.29
CA VAL A 526 16.91 16.65 -14.55
C VAL A 526 15.92 17.29 -13.56
N ALA A 527 16.32 18.32 -12.83
CA ALA A 527 15.44 19.03 -11.91
C ALA A 527 14.24 19.67 -12.64
N ALA A 528 14.45 20.29 -13.80
CA ALA A 528 13.38 20.83 -14.64
C ALA A 528 12.38 19.73 -15.06
N ARG A 529 12.86 18.54 -15.44
CA ARG A 529 11.98 17.40 -15.77
C ARG A 529 11.13 16.97 -14.58
N HIS A 530 11.71 16.82 -13.39
CA HIS A 530 10.95 16.42 -12.20
C HIS A 530 9.98 17.51 -11.71
N LEU A 531 10.37 18.79 -11.79
CA LEU A 531 9.47 19.91 -11.49
C LEU A 531 8.23 19.91 -12.40
N HIS A 532 8.38 19.63 -13.69
CA HIS A 532 7.23 19.46 -14.59
C HIS A 532 6.28 18.34 -14.10
N HIS A 533 6.83 17.18 -13.70
CA HIS A 533 6.03 16.09 -13.13
C HIS A 533 5.40 16.43 -11.77
N PHE A 534 5.95 17.40 -11.02
CA PHE A 534 5.39 17.92 -9.77
C PHE A 534 4.36 19.04 -9.99
N GLY A 535 3.98 19.34 -11.24
CA GLY A 535 2.94 20.32 -11.60
C GLY A 535 3.44 21.75 -11.83
N TYR A 536 4.75 21.98 -11.85
CA TYR A 536 5.33 23.28 -12.21
C TYR A 536 5.34 23.48 -13.73
N LYS A 537 5.55 24.73 -14.14
CA LYS A 537 5.76 25.16 -15.52
C LYS A 537 7.21 25.62 -15.69
N PRO A 538 8.17 24.68 -15.84
CA PRO A 538 9.56 25.03 -16.08
C PRO A 538 9.78 25.52 -17.52
N LEU A 539 10.74 26.42 -17.66
CA LEU A 539 11.32 26.90 -18.90
C LEU A 539 12.85 26.88 -18.74
N VAL A 540 13.57 26.42 -19.77
CA VAL A 540 15.01 26.14 -19.66
C VAL A 540 15.83 27.09 -20.53
N CYS A 541 16.71 27.86 -19.90
CA CYS A 541 17.79 28.55 -20.61
C CYS A 541 19.05 27.66 -20.57
N TYR A 542 19.54 27.24 -21.73
CA TYR A 542 20.75 26.39 -21.82
C TYR A 542 21.72 26.94 -22.89
N PRO A 543 22.49 28.00 -22.58
CA PRO A 543 23.21 28.80 -23.59
C PRO A 543 24.36 28.06 -24.27
N LYS A 544 25.03 27.15 -23.56
CA LYS A 544 26.14 26.34 -24.09
C LYS A 544 25.85 24.86 -23.91
N ARG A 545 25.10 24.29 -24.87
CA ARG A 545 24.71 22.87 -24.89
C ARG A 545 25.94 21.96 -24.98
N THR A 546 26.01 20.96 -24.11
CA THR A 546 27.14 20.03 -24.00
C THR A 546 27.04 18.93 -25.05
N GLN A 547 28.07 18.80 -25.89
CA GLN A 547 28.13 17.81 -26.98
C GLN A 547 28.50 16.40 -26.46
N LYS A 548 27.67 15.85 -25.57
CA LYS A 548 27.78 14.49 -25.02
C LYS A 548 26.42 13.77 -25.12
N PRO A 549 26.37 12.46 -25.42
CA PRO A 549 25.10 11.74 -25.62
C PRO A 549 24.09 11.85 -24.47
N LEU A 550 24.55 11.78 -23.21
CA LEU A 550 23.72 11.99 -22.01
C LEU A 550 22.95 13.31 -22.07
N TYR A 551 23.63 14.42 -22.32
CA TYR A 551 23.03 15.76 -22.32
C TYR A 551 22.05 15.95 -23.49
N ALA A 552 22.36 15.40 -24.66
CA ALA A 552 21.41 15.33 -25.78
C ALA A 552 20.17 14.49 -25.43
N GLY A 553 20.34 13.40 -24.68
CA GLY A 553 19.26 12.59 -24.12
C GLY A 553 18.36 13.36 -23.15
N LEU A 554 18.93 14.15 -22.25
CA LEU A 554 18.17 15.00 -21.31
C LEU A 554 17.38 16.10 -22.04
N VAL A 555 18.00 16.78 -23.01
CA VAL A 555 17.31 17.75 -23.86
C VAL A 555 16.14 17.09 -24.61
N THR A 556 16.35 15.91 -25.21
CA THR A 556 15.30 15.14 -25.90
C THR A 556 14.14 14.78 -24.96
N GLN A 557 14.41 14.48 -23.69
CA GLN A 557 13.37 14.18 -22.69
C GLN A 557 12.54 15.41 -22.33
N LEU A 558 13.18 16.58 -22.16
CA LEU A 558 12.51 17.84 -21.87
C LEU A 558 11.64 18.30 -23.07
N GLU A 559 12.19 18.21 -24.29
CA GLU A 559 11.45 18.50 -25.53
C GLU A 559 10.25 17.54 -25.71
N ALA A 560 10.39 16.26 -25.35
CA ALA A 560 9.29 15.29 -25.38
C ALA A 560 8.17 15.58 -24.38
N LEU A 561 8.48 16.28 -23.27
CA LEU A 561 7.51 16.80 -22.30
C LEU A 561 6.96 18.19 -22.67
N SER A 562 7.33 18.72 -23.85
CA SER A 562 6.99 20.08 -24.31
C SER A 562 7.46 21.19 -23.36
N ILE A 563 8.56 20.95 -22.62
CA ILE A 563 9.19 21.97 -21.77
C ILE A 563 9.96 22.94 -22.68
N PRO A 564 9.64 24.25 -22.68
CA PRO A 564 10.22 25.21 -23.60
C PRO A 564 11.69 25.51 -23.28
N PHE A 565 12.48 25.73 -24.32
CA PHE A 565 13.83 26.28 -24.22
C PHE A 565 13.86 27.72 -24.74
N MET A 566 14.62 28.58 -24.08
CA MET A 566 14.77 30.00 -24.40
C MET A 566 16.25 30.36 -24.55
N SER A 567 16.56 31.28 -25.47
CA SER A 567 17.92 31.82 -25.63
C SER A 567 18.24 32.84 -24.52
N VAL A 568 19.45 33.42 -24.51
CA VAL A 568 19.77 34.49 -23.54
C VAL A 568 19.23 35.84 -24.02
N GLU A 569 19.13 35.99 -25.33
CA GLU A 569 18.64 37.15 -26.05
C GLU A 569 17.12 37.33 -25.89
N ASP A 570 16.39 36.21 -25.79
CA ASP A 570 14.93 36.18 -25.58
C ASP A 570 14.54 36.32 -24.09
N LEU A 571 15.48 36.23 -23.14
CA LEU A 571 15.20 36.39 -21.71
C LEU A 571 14.94 37.87 -21.36
N PRO A 572 13.87 38.18 -20.60
CA PRO A 572 13.57 39.55 -20.21
C PRO A 572 14.70 40.13 -19.33
N SER A 573 14.91 41.44 -19.41
CA SER A 573 15.94 42.13 -18.62
C SER A 573 15.67 42.05 -17.12
N ASP A 574 14.38 42.04 -16.76
CA ASP A 574 13.89 41.75 -15.42
C ASP A 574 13.22 40.36 -15.44
N LEU A 575 13.72 39.43 -14.63
CA LEU A 575 13.15 38.08 -14.55
C LEU A 575 11.98 38.01 -13.55
N SER A 576 11.71 39.08 -12.79
CA SER A 576 10.79 39.02 -11.65
C SER A 576 9.31 38.98 -12.04
N ASP A 577 8.93 39.65 -13.12
CA ASP A 577 7.56 39.66 -13.61
C ASP A 577 7.14 38.29 -14.18
N ASP A 578 8.04 37.61 -14.89
CA ASP A 578 7.77 36.39 -15.67
C ASP A 578 7.96 35.07 -14.91
N PHE A 579 8.81 35.03 -13.88
CA PHE A 579 9.17 33.78 -13.18
C PHE A 579 8.98 33.91 -11.67
N ASP A 580 8.33 32.91 -11.04
CA ASP A 580 8.18 32.86 -9.59
C ASP A 580 9.43 32.25 -8.90
N VAL A 581 10.13 31.35 -9.61
CA VAL A 581 11.34 30.66 -9.16
C VAL A 581 12.41 30.73 -10.24
N VAL A 582 13.66 31.03 -9.87
CA VAL A 582 14.81 30.94 -10.79
C VAL A 582 15.87 29.99 -10.23
N VAL A 583 16.15 28.92 -10.96
CA VAL A 583 17.11 27.87 -10.59
C VAL A 583 18.45 28.12 -11.28
N ASP A 584 19.44 28.47 -10.48
CA ASP A 584 20.84 28.59 -10.85
C ASP A 584 21.50 27.20 -10.89
N ALA A 585 21.71 26.71 -12.12
CA ALA A 585 22.36 25.45 -12.44
C ALA A 585 23.57 25.68 -13.38
N MET A 586 24.19 26.87 -13.32
CA MET A 586 25.24 27.26 -14.28
C MET A 586 26.60 26.65 -13.93
N PHE A 587 27.09 26.86 -12.71
CA PHE A 587 28.43 26.43 -12.31
C PHE A 587 28.40 25.64 -10.99
N GLY A 588 29.02 24.46 -11.01
CA GLY A 588 29.25 23.64 -9.83
C GLY A 588 30.67 23.79 -9.29
N PHE A 589 30.98 23.01 -8.25
CA PHE A 589 32.30 23.03 -7.58
C PHE A 589 33.50 22.73 -8.49
N SER A 590 33.31 22.19 -9.70
CA SER A 590 34.38 21.93 -10.68
C SER A 590 34.71 23.12 -11.60
N PHE A 591 34.05 24.27 -11.41
CA PHE A 591 34.35 25.49 -12.18
C PHE A 591 35.55 26.27 -11.60
N HIS A 592 36.32 26.91 -12.48
CA HIS A 592 37.48 27.73 -12.14
C HIS A 592 37.53 29.01 -12.99
N GLY A 593 37.91 30.13 -12.37
CA GLY A 593 38.01 31.45 -12.99
C GLY A 593 36.69 32.23 -12.98
N SER A 594 36.66 33.37 -13.67
CA SER A 594 35.48 34.23 -13.76
C SER A 594 34.48 33.72 -14.82
N PRO A 595 33.16 33.89 -14.61
CA PRO A 595 32.17 33.72 -15.67
C PRO A 595 32.51 34.54 -16.93
N ARG A 596 32.12 34.02 -18.10
CA ARG A 596 32.35 34.66 -19.41
C ARG A 596 31.05 34.64 -20.24
N PRO A 597 30.92 35.51 -21.25
CA PRO A 597 29.72 35.59 -22.08
C PRO A 597 29.21 34.23 -22.58
N PRO A 598 27.89 33.95 -22.47
CA PRO A 598 26.82 34.84 -21.96
C PRO A 598 26.50 34.65 -20.46
N PHE A 599 27.33 33.94 -19.69
CA PHE A 599 27.00 33.58 -18.29
C PHE A 599 27.28 34.70 -17.27
N ASP A 600 28.13 35.67 -17.61
CA ASP A 600 28.35 36.89 -16.84
C ASP A 600 27.10 37.77 -16.80
N ASP A 601 26.43 37.99 -17.94
CA ASP A 601 25.14 38.70 -18.00
C ASP A 601 24.06 37.99 -17.16
N LEU A 602 23.95 36.66 -17.28
CA LEU A 602 22.99 35.87 -16.50
C LEU A 602 23.23 35.97 -14.98
N VAL A 603 24.49 35.94 -14.53
CA VAL A 603 24.84 36.17 -13.12
C VAL A 603 24.46 37.58 -12.68
N ASN A 604 24.72 38.61 -13.49
CA ASN A 604 24.37 39.99 -13.17
C ASN A 604 22.84 40.20 -13.06
N ARG A 605 22.03 39.54 -13.91
CA ARG A 605 20.56 39.55 -13.78
C ARG A 605 20.09 38.93 -12.46
N LEU A 606 20.66 37.79 -12.06
CA LEU A 606 20.36 37.15 -10.77
C LEU A 606 20.77 37.99 -9.56
N VAL A 607 21.90 38.70 -9.61
CA VAL A 607 22.31 39.67 -8.57
C VAL A 607 21.31 40.83 -8.49
N SER A 608 20.79 41.29 -9.63
CA SER A 608 19.86 42.42 -9.72
C SER A 608 18.49 42.11 -9.09
N LEU A 609 17.96 40.90 -9.30
CA LEU A 609 16.71 40.41 -8.68
C LEU A 609 16.70 40.55 -7.15
N HIS A 610 17.85 40.32 -6.50
CA HIS A 610 17.90 40.38 -5.03
C HIS A 610 17.68 41.80 -4.49
N ASN A 611 18.04 42.82 -5.26
CA ASN A 611 18.04 44.23 -4.83
C ASN A 611 16.69 44.93 -5.03
N GLN A 612 15.68 44.24 -5.58
CA GLN A 612 14.36 44.80 -5.86
C GLN A 612 13.42 44.73 -4.65
N ILE A 613 12.71 45.83 -4.39
CA ILE A 613 11.73 45.97 -3.30
C ILE A 613 10.32 45.82 -3.87
N SER A 614 9.99 44.62 -4.35
CA SER A 614 8.68 44.27 -4.94
C SER A 614 7.84 43.41 -3.99
N GLN A 615 6.51 43.54 -4.03
CA GLN A 615 5.60 42.84 -3.10
C GLN A 615 5.56 41.30 -3.27
N LYS A 616 5.89 40.78 -4.45
CA LYS A 616 6.14 39.35 -4.70
C LYS A 616 7.46 39.23 -5.49
N ARG A 617 8.57 38.94 -4.80
CA ARG A 617 9.89 38.76 -5.41
C ARG A 617 10.08 37.29 -5.81
N SER A 618 10.70 37.04 -6.96
CA SER A 618 11.13 35.71 -7.38
C SER A 618 12.22 35.15 -6.48
N VAL A 619 12.12 33.86 -6.18
CA VAL A 619 13.08 33.17 -5.31
C VAL A 619 14.21 32.55 -6.13
N ILE A 620 15.45 32.79 -5.69
CA ILE A 620 16.65 32.27 -6.35
C ILE A 620 17.09 30.97 -5.67
N ILE A 621 17.34 29.92 -6.45
CA ILE A 621 17.68 28.58 -5.97
C ILE A 621 18.97 28.11 -6.62
N SER A 622 20.07 28.03 -5.88
CA SER A 622 21.36 27.54 -6.41
C SER A 622 21.54 26.05 -6.17
N ILE A 623 21.92 25.32 -7.23
CA ILE A 623 22.30 23.91 -7.17
C ILE A 623 23.76 23.81 -6.77
N ASP A 624 24.01 23.03 -5.73
CA ASP A 624 25.32 22.68 -5.16
C ASP A 624 26.13 23.82 -4.53
N ILE A 625 26.48 24.82 -5.34
CA ILE A 625 27.10 26.10 -4.94
C ILE A 625 26.45 27.25 -5.71
N PRO A 626 26.42 28.49 -5.18
CA PRO A 626 25.94 29.64 -5.96
C PRO A 626 26.93 30.01 -7.06
N SER A 627 26.43 30.22 -8.27
CA SER A 627 27.29 30.61 -9.41
C SER A 627 28.00 31.94 -9.17
N GLY A 628 29.31 31.94 -9.40
CA GLY A 628 30.18 33.10 -9.14
C GLY A 628 30.79 33.13 -7.73
N TRP A 629 30.40 32.25 -6.81
CA TRP A 629 31.07 32.11 -5.51
C TRP A 629 32.36 31.29 -5.64
N HIS A 630 33.37 31.62 -4.83
CA HIS A 630 34.53 30.76 -4.63
C HIS A 630 34.13 29.51 -3.82
N VAL A 631 34.57 28.31 -4.22
CA VAL A 631 34.10 27.04 -3.63
C VAL A 631 34.43 26.90 -2.14
N GLU A 632 35.48 27.58 -1.68
CA GLU A 632 35.91 27.53 -0.27
C GLU A 632 35.64 28.84 0.47
N GLU A 633 35.72 29.98 -0.23
CA GLU A 633 35.60 31.31 0.38
C GLU A 633 34.22 31.95 0.15
N GLY A 634 33.31 31.34 -0.61
CA GLY A 634 31.99 31.90 -0.89
C GLY A 634 32.04 33.18 -1.72
N ASP A 635 31.12 34.11 -1.44
CA ASP A 635 31.17 35.45 -2.00
C ASP A 635 32.34 36.23 -1.38
N VAL A 636 33.41 36.40 -2.16
CA VAL A 636 34.65 37.09 -1.74
C VAL A 636 34.48 38.61 -1.83
N ASP A 637 33.86 39.08 -2.91
CA ASP A 637 33.73 40.51 -3.23
C ASP A 637 32.41 41.14 -2.69
N GLY A 638 31.46 40.32 -2.23
CA GLY A 638 30.16 40.77 -1.70
C GLY A 638 29.14 41.13 -2.78
N THR A 639 29.49 40.90 -4.05
CA THR A 639 28.71 41.20 -5.25
C THR A 639 28.10 39.96 -5.90
N GLY A 640 28.25 38.79 -5.28
CA GLY A 640 27.74 37.52 -5.80
C GLY A 640 26.23 37.35 -5.68
N ILE A 641 25.72 36.28 -6.29
CA ILE A 641 24.31 35.89 -6.18
C ILE A 641 23.98 35.62 -4.71
N LYS A 642 22.79 36.06 -4.27
CA LYS A 642 22.26 35.84 -2.92
C LYS A 642 21.02 34.95 -2.98
N PRO A 643 21.19 33.62 -3.08
CA PRO A 643 20.08 32.69 -3.22
C PRO A 643 19.22 32.61 -1.96
N ASP A 644 17.92 32.43 -2.16
CA ASP A 644 16.94 32.16 -1.12
C ASP A 644 16.96 30.69 -0.70
N MET A 645 17.35 29.79 -1.63
CA MET A 645 17.61 28.39 -1.35
C MET A 645 18.96 27.91 -1.90
N LEU A 646 19.72 27.16 -1.10
CA LEU A 646 20.88 26.39 -1.55
C LEU A 646 20.59 24.89 -1.39
N VAL A 647 20.81 24.10 -2.43
CA VAL A 647 20.72 22.63 -2.38
C VAL A 647 22.10 22.04 -2.61
N SER A 648 22.87 21.83 -1.54
CA SER A 648 24.18 21.18 -1.62
C SER A 648 24.03 19.70 -2.01
N LEU A 649 24.85 19.22 -2.94
CA LEU A 649 24.82 17.83 -3.42
C LEU A 649 26.01 17.04 -2.87
N THR A 650 25.77 15.77 -2.52
CA THR A 650 26.73 14.82 -1.93
C THR A 650 27.16 15.20 -0.50
N ALA A 651 27.77 16.37 -0.33
CA ALA A 651 28.03 17.04 0.94
C ALA A 651 28.19 18.56 0.70
N PRO A 652 27.92 19.43 1.70
CA PRO A 652 28.12 20.87 1.56
C PRO A 652 29.57 21.24 1.26
N LYS A 653 29.80 22.20 0.36
CA LYS A 653 31.13 22.77 0.09
C LYS A 653 31.44 23.84 1.13
N LEU A 654 32.72 24.12 1.40
CA LEU A 654 33.15 25.10 2.41
C LEU A 654 32.48 26.47 2.27
N CYS A 655 32.23 26.93 1.03
CA CYS A 655 31.47 28.16 0.76
C CYS A 655 30.08 28.22 1.40
N ALA A 656 29.41 27.08 1.58
CA ALA A 656 28.07 27.00 2.14
C ALA A 656 28.02 27.46 3.61
N LYS A 657 29.16 27.55 4.31
CA LYS A 657 29.24 28.19 5.64
C LYS A 657 28.89 29.68 5.62
N LYS A 658 29.03 30.35 4.46
CA LYS A 658 28.66 31.75 4.25
C LYS A 658 27.23 31.92 3.70
N PHE A 659 26.48 30.82 3.47
CA PHE A 659 25.09 30.91 3.04
C PHE A 659 24.20 31.46 4.16
N ILE A 660 23.43 32.51 3.85
CA ILE A 660 22.55 33.22 4.78
C ILE A 660 21.07 33.17 4.40
N GLY A 661 20.72 32.50 3.30
CA GLY A 661 19.33 32.39 2.84
C GLY A 661 18.46 31.52 3.77
N PRO A 662 17.13 31.65 3.69
CA PRO A 662 16.21 30.97 4.60
C PRO A 662 16.20 29.43 4.47
N HIS A 663 16.69 28.87 3.36
CA HIS A 663 16.55 27.44 3.08
C HIS A 663 17.86 26.80 2.60
N HIS A 664 18.47 25.94 3.42
CA HIS A 664 19.62 25.13 3.01
C HIS A 664 19.27 23.65 3.12
N PHE A 665 19.46 22.93 2.02
CA PHE A 665 19.23 21.49 1.90
C PHE A 665 20.50 20.76 1.53
N LEU A 666 20.57 19.50 1.96
CA LEU A 666 21.50 18.50 1.47
C LEU A 666 20.72 17.48 0.64
N GLY A 667 21.11 17.32 -0.62
CA GLY A 667 20.66 16.27 -1.52
C GLY A 667 21.75 15.23 -1.79
N GLY A 668 21.36 14.10 -2.36
CA GLY A 668 22.30 13.01 -2.68
C GLY A 668 22.35 11.91 -1.62
N ARG A 669 21.19 11.27 -1.37
CA ARG A 669 21.03 10.09 -0.50
C ARG A 669 21.63 8.80 -1.12
N PHE A 670 22.88 8.89 -1.59
CA PHE A 670 23.60 7.80 -2.25
C PHE A 670 25.05 7.61 -1.75
N VAL A 671 25.57 8.50 -0.89
CA VAL A 671 26.95 8.42 -0.36
C VAL A 671 27.16 7.10 0.41
N PRO A 672 28.03 6.19 -0.05
CA PRO A 672 28.24 4.92 0.65
C PRO A 672 29.05 5.09 1.95
N PRO A 673 28.88 4.21 2.95
CA PRO A 673 29.60 4.30 4.22
C PRO A 673 31.14 4.39 4.08
N ALA A 674 31.72 3.68 3.10
CA ALA A 674 33.16 3.72 2.84
C ALA A 674 33.67 5.11 2.38
N ILE A 675 32.85 5.88 1.65
CA ILE A 675 33.18 7.25 1.25
C ILE A 675 33.02 8.19 2.45
N ALA A 676 31.94 8.03 3.22
CA ALA A 676 31.75 8.80 4.45
C ALA A 676 32.88 8.58 5.47
N GLU A 677 33.37 7.34 5.62
CA GLU A 677 34.51 7.03 6.49
C GLU A 677 35.84 7.59 5.94
N LYS A 678 36.15 7.37 4.65
CA LYS A 678 37.38 7.85 4.00
C LYS A 678 37.56 9.37 4.14
N TYR A 679 36.51 10.15 3.89
CA TYR A 679 36.53 11.61 3.95
C TYR A 679 35.99 12.19 5.27
N LYS A 680 35.74 11.34 6.29
CA LYS A 680 35.23 11.73 7.62
C LYS A 680 33.96 12.61 7.53
N LEU A 681 33.03 12.23 6.66
CA LEU A 681 31.78 12.93 6.43
C LEU A 681 30.78 12.58 7.52
N VAL A 682 30.50 13.55 8.39
CA VAL A 682 29.33 13.51 9.25
C VAL A 682 28.18 14.11 8.44
N LEU A 683 27.24 13.28 8.02
CA LEU A 683 26.06 13.70 7.26
C LEU A 683 24.79 13.45 8.09
N PRO A 684 23.79 14.34 8.07
CA PRO A 684 22.54 14.16 8.80
C PRO A 684 21.70 13.01 8.21
N PRO A 685 20.90 12.31 9.04
CA PRO A 685 20.03 11.26 8.56
C PRO A 685 18.87 11.83 7.74
N TYR A 686 18.65 11.29 6.54
CA TYR A 686 17.53 11.65 5.68
C TYR A 686 16.20 11.10 6.25
N PRO A 687 15.14 11.91 6.34
CA PRO A 687 13.88 11.48 6.95
C PRO A 687 13.12 10.50 6.05
N GLY A 688 12.89 9.29 6.54
CA GLY A 688 12.09 8.27 5.87
C GLY A 688 12.61 7.93 4.46
N THR A 689 11.78 8.20 3.45
CA THR A 689 12.05 8.01 2.02
C THR A 689 12.51 9.27 1.29
N SER A 690 12.70 10.40 2.00
CA SER A 690 13.10 11.66 1.36
C SER A 690 14.50 11.57 0.72
N MET A 691 14.65 12.17 -0.48
CA MET A 691 15.93 12.28 -1.20
C MET A 691 16.76 13.49 -0.77
N CYS A 692 16.15 14.43 -0.03
CA CYS A 692 16.77 15.63 0.52
C CYS A 692 16.53 15.74 2.04
N VAL A 693 17.38 16.49 2.73
CA VAL A 693 17.23 16.83 4.15
C VAL A 693 17.60 18.29 4.38
N ARG A 694 16.76 19.02 5.12
CA ARG A 694 17.03 20.40 5.50
C ARG A 694 18.14 20.47 6.54
N ILE A 695 19.16 21.28 6.26
CA ILE A 695 20.35 21.49 7.11
C ILE A 695 20.51 22.95 7.57
N GLY A 696 19.80 23.88 6.95
CA GLY A 696 19.77 25.29 7.37
C GLY A 696 18.99 25.52 8.66
N LYS A 697 19.19 26.70 9.26
CA LYS A 697 18.44 27.15 10.45
C LYS A 697 16.94 27.15 10.14
N PRO A 698 16.06 26.67 11.05
CA PRO A 698 14.63 26.73 10.83
C PRO A 698 14.17 28.18 10.71
N PRO A 699 13.24 28.51 9.79
CA PRO A 699 12.76 29.87 9.62
C PRO A 699 12.05 30.35 10.89
N GLN A 700 12.23 31.63 11.24
CA GLN A 700 11.39 32.27 12.26
C GLN A 700 9.99 32.44 11.67
N VAL A 701 9.04 31.67 12.19
CA VAL A 701 7.63 31.74 11.75
C VAL A 701 6.96 32.93 12.43
N ASP A 702 6.55 33.92 11.63
CA ASP A 702 5.59 34.92 12.08
C ASP A 702 4.21 34.27 12.21
N ILE A 703 3.81 34.01 13.45
CA ILE A 703 2.50 33.40 13.79
C ILE A 703 1.35 34.27 13.27
N SER A 704 1.53 35.59 13.13
CA SER A 704 0.48 36.49 12.65
C SER A 704 0.21 36.35 11.14
N ALA A 705 1.18 35.82 10.39
CA ALA A 705 1.13 35.59 8.95
C ALA A 705 0.53 34.22 8.56
N LEU A 706 0.33 33.30 9.51
CA LEU A 706 -0.32 31.99 9.30
C LEU A 706 -1.85 32.08 9.07
N ARG A 707 -2.33 33.18 8.49
CA ARG A 707 -3.76 33.44 8.27
C ARG A 707 -4.19 32.87 6.92
N GLU A 708 -4.99 31.82 6.96
CA GLU A 708 -5.58 31.22 5.77
C GLU A 708 -6.99 31.77 5.50
N ASN A 709 -7.34 31.88 4.21
CA ASN A 709 -8.69 32.22 3.77
C ASN A 709 -9.45 30.93 3.45
N TYR A 710 -10.37 30.54 4.33
CA TYR A 710 -11.22 29.38 4.10
C TYR A 710 -12.12 29.58 2.87
N ILE A 711 -12.25 28.52 2.08
CA ILE A 711 -13.19 28.43 0.96
C ILE A 711 -14.02 27.18 1.22
N SER A 712 -15.32 27.34 1.45
CA SER A 712 -16.24 26.24 1.71
C SER A 712 -17.65 26.60 1.23
N PRO A 713 -18.55 25.62 1.02
CA PRO A 713 -19.95 25.90 0.72
C PRO A 713 -20.61 26.71 1.84
N GLU A 714 -21.59 27.54 1.49
CA GLU A 714 -22.46 28.21 2.48
C GLU A 714 -23.20 27.17 3.32
N PHE A 715 -23.39 27.47 4.60
CA PHE A 715 -24.09 26.58 5.53
C PHE A 715 -25.32 27.30 6.10
N LEU A 716 -26.49 26.99 5.52
CA LEU A 716 -27.75 27.69 5.76
C LEU A 716 -28.71 26.88 6.67
N GLU A 717 -29.55 27.61 7.41
CA GLU A 717 -30.55 27.10 8.36
C GLU A 717 -31.57 26.15 7.71
N GLU A 718 -31.83 26.31 6.42
CA GLU A 718 -32.78 25.51 5.63
C GLU A 718 -32.17 24.18 5.13
N GLN A 719 -30.85 24.00 5.25
CA GLN A 719 -30.10 22.87 4.68
C GLN A 719 -29.68 21.83 5.73
N VAL A 720 -29.97 22.08 7.00
CA VAL A 720 -29.56 21.24 8.13
C VAL A 720 -30.67 20.31 8.59
N GLU A 721 -30.26 19.17 9.16
CA GLU A 721 -31.21 18.24 9.76
C GLU A 721 -31.89 18.87 11.00
N ALA A 722 -33.17 18.56 11.21
CA ALA A 722 -33.91 19.04 12.38
C ALA A 722 -33.38 18.46 13.71
N ASP A 723 -32.85 17.22 13.68
CA ASP A 723 -32.15 16.62 14.80
C ASP A 723 -30.63 16.87 14.68
N PRO A 724 -29.99 17.52 15.68
CA PRO A 724 -28.55 17.77 15.67
C PRO A 724 -27.69 16.50 15.74
N ILE A 725 -28.22 15.37 16.23
CA ILE A 725 -27.51 14.07 16.20
C ILE A 725 -27.42 13.58 14.75
N ASN A 726 -28.50 13.71 13.97
CA ASN A 726 -28.48 13.39 12.54
C ASN A 726 -27.56 14.35 11.77
N GLN A 727 -27.59 15.65 12.09
CA GLN A 727 -26.66 16.63 11.52
C GLN A 727 -25.19 16.33 11.88
N PHE A 728 -24.92 15.83 13.09
CA PHE A 728 -23.60 15.37 13.48
C PHE A 728 -23.16 14.15 12.65
N HIS A 729 -24.02 13.13 12.51
CA HIS A 729 -23.72 11.94 11.70
C HIS A 729 -23.39 12.31 10.25
N LYS A 730 -24.19 13.17 9.62
CA LYS A 730 -23.97 13.70 8.27
C LYS A 730 -22.56 14.30 8.10
N TRP A 731 -22.14 15.18 9.00
CA TRP A 731 -20.79 15.76 8.94
C TRP A 731 -19.66 14.79 9.37
N PHE A 732 -19.95 13.82 10.23
CA PHE A 732 -19.01 12.79 10.65
C PHE A 732 -18.72 11.81 9.50
N ASP A 733 -19.74 11.45 8.73
CA ASP A 733 -19.62 10.63 7.53
C ASP A 733 -18.90 11.38 6.40
N ASP A 734 -19.16 12.69 6.22
CA ASP A 734 -18.35 13.55 5.34
C ASP A 734 -16.86 13.54 5.75
N ALA A 735 -16.55 13.62 7.06
CA ALA A 735 -15.18 13.57 7.59
C ALA A 735 -14.51 12.21 7.37
N LEU A 736 -15.27 11.11 7.43
CA LEU A 736 -14.80 9.77 7.07
C LEU A 736 -14.56 9.64 5.56
N ALA A 737 -15.48 10.13 4.73
CA ALA A 737 -15.40 10.08 3.26
C ALA A 737 -14.23 10.92 2.72
N ALA A 738 -13.94 12.06 3.36
CA ALA A 738 -12.77 12.89 3.10
C ALA A 738 -11.43 12.24 3.53
N GLY A 739 -11.46 11.09 4.19
CA GLY A 739 -10.26 10.36 4.63
C GLY A 739 -9.50 11.08 5.75
N LEU A 740 -10.17 11.91 6.55
CA LEU A 740 -9.51 12.62 7.64
C LEU A 740 -8.93 11.64 8.66
N LYS A 741 -7.84 12.05 9.30
CA LYS A 741 -7.15 11.23 10.28
C LYS A 741 -7.82 11.34 11.65
N GLU A 742 -8.33 10.22 12.16
CA GLU A 742 -8.98 10.12 13.48
C GLU A 742 -10.16 11.12 13.65
N PRO A 743 -11.20 11.11 12.77
CA PRO A 743 -12.30 12.08 12.84
C PRO A 743 -13.15 11.94 14.12
N ASN A 744 -13.02 10.81 14.82
CA ASN A 744 -13.61 10.54 16.14
C ASN A 744 -12.81 11.08 17.32
N ALA A 745 -11.66 11.72 17.10
CA ALA A 745 -10.92 12.41 18.14
C ALA A 745 -11.63 13.71 18.51
N MET A 746 -11.93 13.89 19.80
CA MET A 746 -12.61 15.06 20.35
C MET A 746 -11.87 15.61 21.56
N ALA A 747 -11.81 16.92 21.71
CA ALA A 747 -11.33 17.53 22.95
C ALA A 747 -12.46 17.47 23.99
N LEU A 748 -12.25 16.70 25.06
CA LEU A 748 -13.12 16.67 26.23
C LEU A 748 -12.71 17.79 27.19
N SER A 749 -13.58 18.78 27.36
CA SER A 749 -13.42 19.90 28.28
C SER A 749 -14.34 19.74 29.49
N THR A 750 -13.76 19.89 30.68
CA THR A 750 -14.42 19.66 32.00
C THR A 750 -13.81 20.61 33.03
N ALA A 751 -14.50 20.89 34.12
CA ALA A 751 -13.99 21.71 35.23
C ALA A 751 -14.45 21.12 36.56
N GLY A 752 -13.58 21.08 37.57
CA GLY A 752 -13.93 20.64 38.93
C GLY A 752 -14.64 21.74 39.74
N LYS A 753 -14.75 21.54 41.07
CA LYS A 753 -15.35 22.55 41.98
C LYS A 753 -14.61 23.88 42.05
N ASP A 754 -13.35 23.93 41.61
CA ASP A 754 -12.56 25.15 41.53
C ASP A 754 -12.85 25.99 40.28
N GLY A 755 -13.75 25.53 39.39
CA GLY A 755 -14.15 26.20 38.17
C GLY A 755 -13.08 26.26 37.09
N LYS A 756 -11.92 25.62 37.26
CA LYS A 756 -10.85 25.68 36.25
C LYS A 756 -11.11 24.68 35.12
N PRO A 757 -11.25 25.13 33.86
CA PRO A 757 -11.39 24.22 32.74
C PRO A 757 -10.06 23.50 32.48
N SER A 758 -10.14 22.20 32.26
CA SER A 758 -9.09 21.38 31.66
C SER A 758 -9.60 20.81 30.34
N SER A 759 -8.71 20.54 29.37
CA SER A 759 -9.05 19.92 28.09
C SER A 759 -8.04 18.84 27.73
N ARG A 760 -8.50 17.72 27.15
CA ARG A 760 -7.62 16.70 26.55
C ARG A 760 -8.33 15.99 25.40
N MET A 761 -7.58 15.52 24.41
CA MET A 761 -8.14 14.63 23.40
C MET A 761 -8.57 13.30 24.02
N VAL A 762 -9.77 12.88 23.68
CA VAL A 762 -10.32 11.53 23.90
C VAL A 762 -10.92 11.05 22.58
N LEU A 763 -11.25 9.76 22.50
CA LEU A 763 -11.87 9.17 21.33
C LEU A 763 -13.34 8.92 21.61
N LEU A 764 -14.21 9.44 20.75
CA LEU A 764 -15.61 9.06 20.67
C LEU A 764 -15.73 7.57 20.32
N LYS A 765 -16.64 6.87 21.02
CA LYS A 765 -16.85 5.42 20.93
C LYS A 765 -18.26 5.00 20.54
N GLY A 766 -19.24 5.85 20.80
CA GLY A 766 -20.62 5.66 20.35
C GLY A 766 -21.32 7.01 20.28
N VAL A 767 -22.27 7.10 19.36
CA VAL A 767 -23.31 8.13 19.32
C VAL A 767 -24.61 7.39 19.10
N ASP A 768 -25.59 7.69 19.92
CA ASP A 768 -26.96 7.22 19.80
C ASP A 768 -27.90 8.34 20.28
N LYS A 769 -29.21 8.08 20.27
CA LYS A 769 -30.25 9.04 20.69
C LYS A 769 -30.07 9.60 22.12
N ASP A 770 -29.38 8.88 23.02
CA ASP A 770 -29.11 9.31 24.39
C ASP A 770 -27.78 10.08 24.52
N GLY A 771 -27.01 10.20 23.44
CA GLY A 771 -25.87 11.10 23.32
C GLY A 771 -24.51 10.45 23.01
N PHE A 772 -23.44 11.06 23.51
CA PHE A 772 -22.07 10.81 23.08
C PHE A 772 -21.27 10.02 24.12
N VAL A 773 -20.69 8.88 23.73
CA VAL A 773 -20.04 7.93 24.65
C VAL A 773 -18.52 7.90 24.47
N TRP A 774 -17.78 7.92 25.58
CA TRP A 774 -16.34 7.66 25.65
C TRP A 774 -15.98 6.89 26.92
N TYR A 775 -14.79 6.28 26.94
CA TYR A 775 -14.35 5.42 28.05
C TYR A 775 -13.02 5.90 28.64
N THR A 776 -12.89 5.84 29.96
CA THR A 776 -11.71 6.31 30.69
C THR A 776 -11.54 5.55 32.01
N ASN A 777 -10.36 5.71 32.63
CA ASN A 777 -10.20 5.33 34.02
C ASN A 777 -10.99 6.31 34.92
N TYR A 778 -11.80 5.79 35.85
CA TYR A 778 -12.65 6.53 36.79
C TYR A 778 -11.85 7.32 37.85
N GLU A 779 -10.56 7.04 38.01
CA GLU A 779 -9.63 7.78 38.87
C GLU A 779 -8.86 8.87 38.09
N SER A 780 -9.03 8.96 36.77
CA SER A 780 -8.41 10.01 35.95
C SER A 780 -8.86 11.41 36.38
N GLN A 781 -8.05 12.43 36.09
CA GLN A 781 -8.42 13.83 36.40
C GLN A 781 -9.80 14.19 35.84
N LYS A 782 -10.09 13.81 34.59
CA LYS A 782 -11.40 14.02 33.94
C LYS A 782 -12.55 13.37 34.69
N ALA A 783 -12.37 12.14 35.16
CA ALA A 783 -13.41 11.44 35.90
C ALA A 783 -13.66 12.05 37.30
N ARG A 784 -12.62 12.56 37.96
CA ARG A 784 -12.76 13.32 39.22
C ARG A 784 -13.51 14.64 38.98
N GLU A 785 -13.11 15.43 37.99
CA GLU A 785 -13.80 16.67 37.60
C GLU A 785 -15.28 16.40 37.28
N LEU A 786 -15.60 15.34 36.52
CA LEU A 786 -16.97 14.92 36.20
C LEU A 786 -17.78 14.44 37.41
N SER A 787 -17.14 13.83 38.41
CA SER A 787 -17.80 13.44 39.67
C SER A 787 -18.11 14.62 40.59
N GLU A 788 -17.38 15.72 40.40
CA GLU A 788 -17.55 16.98 41.13
C GLU A 788 -18.55 17.92 40.45
N ASN A 789 -18.58 17.90 39.12
CA ASN A 789 -19.37 18.75 38.24
C ASN A 789 -19.76 17.93 37.00
N PRO A 790 -21.00 17.42 36.90
CA PRO A 790 -21.42 16.49 35.86
C PRO A 790 -21.75 17.21 34.53
N HIS A 791 -20.92 18.15 34.11
CA HIS A 791 -21.05 18.90 32.87
C HIS A 791 -19.75 18.87 32.06
N ALA A 792 -19.87 18.79 30.74
CA ALA A 792 -18.73 18.81 29.83
C ALA A 792 -19.07 19.48 28.50
N SER A 793 -18.01 19.84 27.77
CA SER A 793 -18.07 20.25 26.37
C SER A 793 -17.16 19.35 25.55
N LEU A 794 -17.69 18.83 24.44
CA LEU A 794 -16.96 18.05 23.44
C LEU A 794 -16.70 18.97 22.23
N LEU A 795 -15.48 18.96 21.72
CA LEU A 795 -15.11 19.72 20.53
C LEU A 795 -14.47 18.81 19.48
N PHE A 796 -15.08 18.75 18.30
CA PHE A 796 -14.56 18.13 17.09
C PHE A 796 -14.03 19.22 16.17
N TYR A 797 -12.84 19.03 15.59
CA TYR A 797 -12.27 19.92 14.60
C TYR A 797 -11.76 19.10 13.42
N TRP A 798 -12.32 19.37 12.25
CA TRP A 798 -12.06 18.67 10.99
C TRP A 798 -11.44 19.67 10.02
N ASP A 799 -10.12 19.82 10.15
CA ASP A 799 -9.30 20.81 9.43
C ASP A 799 -9.46 20.70 7.91
N GLY A 800 -9.35 19.49 7.34
CA GLY A 800 -9.50 19.26 5.90
C GLY A 800 -10.89 19.55 5.33
N LEU A 801 -11.90 19.81 6.17
CA LEU A 801 -13.23 20.26 5.76
C LEU A 801 -13.58 21.69 6.25
N ASN A 802 -12.65 22.34 6.98
CA ASN A 802 -12.86 23.59 7.68
C ASN A 802 -14.12 23.55 8.59
N ARG A 803 -14.38 22.43 9.25
CA ARG A 803 -15.58 22.23 10.09
C ARG A 803 -15.23 22.06 11.56
N GLN A 804 -16.12 22.52 12.42
CA GLN A 804 -16.04 22.32 13.85
C GLN A 804 -17.44 22.02 14.40
N VAL A 805 -17.54 21.05 15.32
CA VAL A 805 -18.77 20.79 16.08
C VAL A 805 -18.47 20.86 17.57
N ARG A 806 -19.24 21.68 18.29
CA ARG A 806 -19.22 21.72 19.76
C ARG A 806 -20.51 21.10 20.29
N VAL A 807 -20.41 20.20 21.26
CA VAL A 807 -21.55 19.57 21.93
C VAL A 807 -21.41 19.80 23.43
N GLU A 808 -22.43 20.38 24.05
CA GLU A 808 -22.48 20.65 25.50
C GLU A 808 -23.62 19.87 26.13
N GLY A 809 -23.45 19.47 27.39
CA GLY A 809 -24.43 18.60 28.06
C GLY A 809 -24.09 18.22 29.49
N SER A 810 -25.01 17.50 30.11
CA SER A 810 -24.77 16.80 31.37
C SER A 810 -24.14 15.43 31.11
N VAL A 811 -23.39 14.90 32.06
CA VAL A 811 -22.62 13.66 31.90
C VAL A 811 -22.99 12.65 32.98
N ARG A 812 -23.37 11.44 32.54
CA ARG A 812 -23.59 10.28 33.43
C ARG A 812 -22.59 9.17 33.11
N LYS A 813 -22.36 8.27 34.07
CA LYS A 813 -21.72 6.97 33.77
C LYS A 813 -22.68 6.12 32.94
N VAL A 814 -22.13 5.30 32.05
CA VAL A 814 -22.89 4.21 31.41
C VAL A 814 -23.08 3.06 32.40
N SER A 815 -23.90 2.06 32.05
CA SER A 815 -24.07 0.89 32.93
C SER A 815 -22.77 0.09 33.05
N ASP A 816 -22.66 -0.74 34.09
CA ASP A 816 -21.45 -1.54 34.26
C ASP A 816 -21.41 -2.69 33.24
N GLU A 817 -22.58 -3.12 32.76
CA GLU A 817 -22.80 -4.05 31.65
C GLU A 817 -22.35 -3.46 30.30
N GLU A 818 -22.75 -2.22 29.97
CA GLU A 818 -22.28 -1.49 28.77
C GLU A 818 -20.76 -1.30 28.83
N SER A 819 -20.23 -1.03 30.03
CA SER A 819 -18.79 -0.98 30.27
C SER A 819 -18.07 -2.32 30.11
N GLU A 820 -18.66 -3.44 30.54
CA GLU A 820 -18.11 -4.79 30.41
C GLU A 820 -18.10 -5.24 28.94
N GLN A 821 -19.23 -5.09 28.24
CA GLN A 821 -19.38 -5.42 26.82
C GLN A 821 -18.37 -4.67 25.96
N TYR A 822 -18.25 -3.35 26.14
CA TYR A 822 -17.24 -2.56 25.42
C TYR A 822 -15.80 -2.84 25.91
N PHE A 823 -15.57 -3.25 27.16
CA PHE A 823 -14.23 -3.67 27.58
C PHE A 823 -13.77 -4.91 26.81
N HIS A 824 -14.63 -5.92 26.69
CA HIS A 824 -14.30 -7.19 26.01
C HIS A 824 -14.26 -7.10 24.49
N SER A 825 -15.00 -6.17 23.87
CA SER A 825 -14.89 -5.92 22.42
C SER A 825 -13.50 -5.39 22.00
N ARG A 826 -12.74 -4.82 22.93
CA ARG A 826 -11.39 -4.29 22.67
C ARG A 826 -10.36 -5.43 22.59
N PRO A 827 -9.41 -5.40 21.64
CA PRO A 827 -8.25 -6.29 21.59
C PRO A 827 -7.48 -6.38 22.91
N ARG A 828 -6.96 -7.56 23.22
CA ARG A 828 -6.29 -7.90 24.51
C ARG A 828 -5.22 -6.89 24.94
N GLY A 829 -4.39 -6.38 24.02
CA GLY A 829 -3.39 -5.35 24.35
C GLY A 829 -3.98 -4.02 24.84
N SER A 830 -5.20 -3.68 24.38
CA SER A 830 -5.96 -2.53 24.88
C SER A 830 -6.66 -2.80 26.22
N GLN A 831 -7.09 -4.04 26.46
CA GLN A 831 -7.60 -4.49 27.78
C GLN A 831 -6.49 -4.42 28.83
N ILE A 832 -5.32 -5.03 28.56
CA ILE A 832 -4.12 -4.94 29.41
C ILE A 832 -3.70 -3.49 29.60
N GLY A 833 -3.64 -2.71 28.52
CA GLY A 833 -3.31 -1.28 28.59
C GLY A 833 -4.25 -0.47 29.49
N ALA A 834 -5.53 -0.85 29.63
CA ALA A 834 -6.46 -0.21 30.55
C ALA A 834 -6.24 -0.61 32.02
N ILE A 835 -5.75 -1.83 32.30
CA ILE A 835 -5.34 -2.26 33.64
C ILE A 835 -4.06 -1.52 34.08
N VAL A 836 -3.05 -1.47 33.20
CA VAL A 836 -1.75 -0.83 33.46
C VAL A 836 -1.87 0.71 33.55
N SER A 837 -2.77 1.31 32.78
CA SER A 837 -2.92 2.77 32.71
C SER A 837 -3.74 3.35 33.86
N LYS A 838 -3.07 3.55 35.01
CA LYS A 838 -3.48 4.44 36.10
C LYS A 838 -3.41 5.90 35.61
N GLN A 839 -4.40 6.33 34.82
CA GLN A 839 -4.38 7.64 34.18
C GLN A 839 -4.32 8.78 35.21
N SER A 840 -3.55 9.83 34.89
CA SER A 840 -3.32 10.99 35.78
C SER A 840 -2.64 10.68 37.13
N SER A 841 -2.05 9.49 37.32
CA SER A 841 -1.13 9.22 38.44
C SER A 841 0.34 9.41 38.04
N VAL A 842 1.19 9.77 39.00
CA VAL A 842 2.66 9.84 38.81
C VAL A 842 3.24 8.42 38.82
N VAL A 843 4.15 8.13 37.89
CA VAL A 843 4.91 6.86 37.82
C VAL A 843 6.40 7.14 37.81
N SER A 844 7.20 6.29 38.45
CA SER A 844 8.66 6.45 38.57
C SER A 844 9.42 6.30 37.24
N GLY A 845 8.78 5.75 36.21
CA GLY A 845 9.31 5.74 34.85
C GLY A 845 8.56 4.80 33.90
N ARG A 846 8.85 4.94 32.60
CA ARG A 846 8.24 4.11 31.55
C ARG A 846 8.52 2.61 31.70
N HIS A 847 9.61 2.24 32.35
CA HIS A 847 9.99 0.85 32.59
C HIS A 847 8.95 0.11 33.45
N VAL A 848 8.35 0.76 34.44
CA VAL A 848 7.30 0.16 35.30
C VAL A 848 6.10 -0.25 34.45
N LEU A 849 5.61 0.63 33.59
CA LEU A 849 4.47 0.34 32.70
C LEU A 849 4.79 -0.79 31.71
N HIS A 850 6.04 -0.88 31.22
CA HIS A 850 6.46 -2.00 30.36
C HIS A 850 6.56 -3.32 31.13
N GLN A 851 6.91 -3.27 32.42
CA GLN A 851 7.02 -4.45 33.28
C GLN A 851 5.63 -4.97 33.68
N GLU A 852 4.76 -4.11 34.21
CA GLU A 852 3.35 -4.45 34.53
C GLU A 852 2.62 -5.00 33.29
N TYR A 853 2.83 -4.41 32.10
CA TYR A 853 2.25 -4.90 30.85
C TYR A 853 2.72 -6.32 30.49
N LYS A 854 4.02 -6.61 30.60
CA LYS A 854 4.56 -7.96 30.32
C LYS A 854 4.08 -8.99 31.32
N GLU A 855 3.99 -8.64 32.60
CA GLU A 855 3.49 -9.53 33.65
C GLU A 855 2.03 -9.92 33.40
N LEU A 856 1.19 -8.96 32.99
CA LEU A 856 -0.19 -9.22 32.59
C LEU A 856 -0.30 -9.99 31.27
N GLU A 857 0.51 -9.66 30.27
CA GLU A 857 0.58 -10.40 28.99
C GLU A 857 0.97 -11.87 29.21
N GLN A 858 1.92 -12.15 30.10
CA GLN A 858 2.31 -13.50 30.48
C GLN A 858 1.24 -14.20 31.34
N LYS A 859 0.62 -13.49 32.30
CA LYS A 859 -0.47 -14.02 33.14
C LYS A 859 -1.68 -14.47 32.32
N TYR A 860 -1.98 -13.74 31.25
CA TYR A 860 -3.13 -13.98 30.37
C TYR A 860 -2.71 -14.58 29.01
N ALA A 861 -1.57 -15.28 28.96
CA ALA A 861 -1.04 -15.92 27.74
C ALA A 861 -1.81 -17.19 27.33
N ASP A 862 -2.51 -17.81 28.27
CA ASP A 862 -3.39 -18.98 28.09
C ASP A 862 -4.73 -18.65 27.40
N GLN A 863 -4.89 -17.40 26.92
CA GLN A 863 -6.11 -16.83 26.34
C GLN A 863 -7.29 -16.69 27.32
N SER A 864 -7.10 -16.88 28.63
CA SER A 864 -8.14 -16.66 29.64
C SER A 864 -8.75 -15.25 29.58
N LEU A 865 -9.99 -15.12 30.06
CA LEU A 865 -10.73 -13.86 30.03
C LEU A 865 -10.06 -12.82 30.95
N ILE A 866 -9.79 -11.63 30.42
CA ILE A 866 -9.22 -10.51 31.18
C ILE A 866 -10.39 -9.73 31.80
N PRO A 867 -10.56 -9.67 33.12
CA PRO A 867 -11.69 -8.96 33.72
C PRO A 867 -11.56 -7.44 33.57
N LYS A 868 -12.68 -6.73 33.41
CA LYS A 868 -12.72 -5.25 33.44
C LYS A 868 -12.21 -4.73 34.80
N PRO A 869 -11.34 -3.70 34.83
CA PRO A 869 -10.99 -3.02 36.08
C PRO A 869 -12.19 -2.29 36.69
N LYS A 870 -12.37 -2.39 38.01
CA LYS A 870 -13.42 -1.63 38.74
C LYS A 870 -13.27 -0.11 38.60
N ASN A 871 -12.04 0.38 38.40
CA ASN A 871 -11.73 1.78 38.15
C ASN A 871 -11.77 2.15 36.66
N TRP A 872 -12.47 1.41 35.80
CA TRP A 872 -12.56 1.69 34.37
C TRP A 872 -13.98 1.48 33.83
N GLY A 873 -14.44 2.39 32.97
CA GLY A 873 -15.74 2.29 32.29
C GLY A 873 -16.09 3.53 31.48
N GLY A 874 -17.35 3.60 31.07
CA GLY A 874 -17.84 4.63 30.14
C GLY A 874 -18.51 5.82 30.81
N TYR A 875 -18.48 6.94 30.09
CA TYR A 875 -19.31 8.12 30.34
C TYR A 875 -20.08 8.48 29.08
N ARG A 876 -21.27 9.03 29.29
CA ARG A 876 -22.22 9.47 28.26
C ARG A 876 -22.59 10.92 28.52
N LEU A 877 -22.32 11.80 27.56
CA LEU A 877 -22.83 13.17 27.56
C LEU A 877 -24.20 13.20 26.90
N ILE A 878 -25.20 13.68 27.64
CA ILE A 878 -26.57 13.92 27.18
C ILE A 878 -26.63 15.38 26.69
N PRO A 879 -26.80 15.63 25.38
CA PRO A 879 -26.72 16.99 24.85
C PRO A 879 -27.83 17.92 25.37
N ASN A 880 -27.44 19.16 25.65
CA ASN A 880 -28.35 20.29 25.84
C ASN A 880 -28.01 21.50 24.96
N ALA A 881 -26.91 21.47 24.20
CA ALA A 881 -26.66 22.38 23.09
C ALA A 881 -25.70 21.75 22.07
N PHE A 882 -25.86 22.12 20.80
CA PHE A 882 -24.85 21.92 19.75
C PHE A 882 -24.51 23.24 19.10
N GLU A 883 -23.28 23.40 18.64
CA GLU A 883 -22.88 24.47 17.72
C GLU A 883 -22.09 23.86 16.56
N PHE A 884 -22.61 24.05 15.34
CA PHE A 884 -21.98 23.68 14.08
C PHE A 884 -21.35 24.93 13.46
N TRP A 885 -20.06 24.87 13.14
CA TRP A 885 -19.27 25.96 12.59
C TRP A 885 -18.62 25.52 11.28
N GLN A 886 -18.72 26.36 10.24
CA GLN A 886 -18.11 26.15 8.93
C GLN A 886 -17.22 27.35 8.58
N GLY A 887 -15.97 27.06 8.18
CA GLY A 887 -14.98 28.04 7.77
C GLY A 887 -15.41 28.80 6.52
N GLN A 888 -15.31 30.14 6.54
CA GLN A 888 -15.65 31.02 5.42
C GLN A 888 -14.59 32.11 5.26
N LYS A 889 -14.64 32.81 4.11
CA LYS A 889 -13.76 33.95 3.79
C LYS A 889 -13.94 35.09 4.78
N SER A 890 -12.87 35.87 5.00
CA SER A 890 -12.90 37.13 5.77
C SER A 890 -13.46 37.02 7.19
N ARG A 891 -13.41 35.83 7.81
CA ARG A 891 -13.98 35.51 9.13
C ARG A 891 -15.51 35.56 9.23
N LEU A 892 -16.25 35.66 8.13
CA LEU A 892 -17.72 35.61 8.13
C LEU A 892 -18.22 34.15 8.19
N HIS A 893 -17.79 33.44 9.23
CA HIS A 893 -18.06 32.03 9.47
C HIS A 893 -19.56 31.74 9.66
N ASP A 894 -20.04 30.66 9.08
CA ASP A 894 -21.39 30.16 9.36
C ASP A 894 -21.38 29.44 10.70
N ARG A 895 -22.31 29.82 11.59
CA ARG A 895 -22.44 29.28 12.95
C ARG A 895 -23.90 29.02 13.27
N LEU A 896 -24.29 27.75 13.35
CA LEU A 896 -25.66 27.35 13.69
C LEU A 896 -25.67 26.65 15.05
N ARG A 897 -26.48 27.17 15.98
CA ARG A 897 -26.70 26.62 17.31
C ARG A 897 -28.02 25.87 17.36
N TYR A 898 -27.99 24.67 17.95
CA TYR A 898 -29.20 23.95 18.34
C TYR A 898 -29.38 24.08 19.85
N SER A 899 -30.56 24.49 20.28
CA SER A 899 -30.98 24.52 21.69
C SER A 899 -32.31 23.78 21.88
N PRO A 900 -32.52 23.07 23.00
CA PRO A 900 -33.77 22.37 23.25
C PRO A 900 -34.90 23.37 23.49
N HIS A 901 -36.07 23.05 22.96
CA HIS A 901 -37.28 23.85 23.07
C HIS A 901 -38.49 22.91 23.20
N ASP A 902 -39.15 22.94 24.36
CA ASP A 902 -40.28 22.07 24.63
C ASP A 902 -41.58 22.63 24.01
N VAL A 903 -42.30 21.80 23.25
CA VAL A 903 -43.58 22.12 22.62
C VAL A 903 -44.52 20.95 22.83
N ASN A 904 -45.67 21.18 23.48
CA ASN A 904 -46.69 20.14 23.74
C ASN A 904 -46.11 18.86 24.37
N ASP A 905 -45.29 19.02 25.42
CA ASP A 905 -44.54 17.95 26.11
C ASP A 905 -43.56 17.13 25.23
N GLN A 906 -43.29 17.58 24.00
CA GLN A 906 -42.24 17.05 23.13
C GLN A 906 -41.03 18.00 23.11
N ARG A 907 -39.85 17.46 23.42
CA ARG A 907 -38.59 18.21 23.39
C ARG A 907 -38.08 18.28 21.95
N LEU A 908 -38.27 19.42 21.30
CA LEU A 908 -37.76 19.71 19.96
C LEU A 908 -36.42 20.45 20.04
N TRP A 909 -35.76 20.62 18.89
CA TRP A 909 -34.57 21.45 18.77
C TRP A 909 -34.87 22.71 17.95
N LYS A 910 -34.52 23.87 18.52
CA LYS A 910 -34.55 25.16 17.82
C LYS A 910 -33.18 25.43 17.21
N VAL A 911 -33.15 25.73 15.92
CA VAL A 911 -31.94 26.17 15.19
C VAL A 911 -31.87 27.69 15.20
N GLU A 912 -30.70 28.24 15.51
CA GLU A 912 -30.43 29.69 15.53
C GLU A 912 -29.05 29.99 14.94
N ARG A 913 -28.96 30.96 14.03
CA ARG A 913 -27.68 31.48 13.56
C ARG A 913 -27.03 32.39 14.60
N LEU A 914 -25.75 32.15 14.87
CA LEU A 914 -24.90 33.01 15.69
C LEU A 914 -24.08 33.94 14.80
N ALA A 915 -23.72 35.10 15.32
CA ALA A 915 -22.71 35.94 14.68
C ALA A 915 -21.33 35.25 14.74
N PRO A 916 -20.49 35.39 13.70
CA PRO A 916 -19.16 34.79 13.62
C PRO A 916 -18.24 35.15 14.80
#